data_AF-A0A9X9QGV4-F1
#
_entry.id   AF-A0A9X9QGV4-F1
#
_cell.length_a   1.000
_cell.length_b   1.000
_cell.length_c   1.000
_cell.angle_alpha   90.00
_cell.angle_beta   90.00
_cell.angle_gamma   90.00
#
_symmetry.space_group_name_H-M   'P 1'
#
loop_
_entity.id
_entity.type
_entity.pdbx_description
1 polymer ?
#
loop_
_entity_poly.entity_id
_entity_poly.type
_entity_poly.pdbx_seq_one_letter_code
_entity_poly.pdbx_strand_id
1 'polypeptide(L)'
;MNMEDLKQALSGELEGSVFVNVIGFWDKYFESKQIKVERDGLTKKFAELSAEPKFQFPAVPTEYAVWKWMQVIEHVLIKAYRSLSDSVTNDAANTAEERVGLAFTGAQFHTLAAGKVIGNQTKRQVDYFIKSRNLPIEDRHHWRDILVVGELTVSSSKVSRQKFLQLSVYMREVFMAQPLRRFVHGFILFEKDLQLWVYDRSGPYSCSYIDIGKSPEKLVHVLVTYMLMNDEELGLDPNVKYEGEDMIVHLEVPGSKEIRKFTLDPNPISQQKAYLCRGTSCYKDRTLSCVVKFSWRICDGLSEIELLEMADNIPGMAKILGSANLVKISQLREGLLFTKSMVKDTHPTEKIMTTPYDLSGEMIRIPKESVNNQLSRKRKREALQAEKEMAGSIKKARSMQESRQNHYVEMEVLTNYNTDTTVTQQALKIPNSGRAMIVEDSAYSVNQSSGKRKTADDAEVNDRLKRVQLSSNAGLIAMNNSAGPSSLPEKAPNPPKSSANARSCSTKAVKMVNTEVIIPRDRQFTAAGISPYGRPIDKFRSALELIIGISDAIKAHRSLLMDAKILHRDISVNNILLTGIETSDKLGGVLIDLDLATLLKDGKVQEKDRVVTGTMQFIALDILSNSFATTGAVVNHTYRHDLESFLYVLIWVCINCGWNKGTNPHEVFLSKWYTGTAQEIHLHKEYYMTLGSFEKVLFKFSPMFDDVKVLAEEFRDLLFNSNIKTRTGNLEDPNKLYEPIIAAFDRAIEALKM
;
A
#
# COMPACT_ATOMS: atom_id res chain seq x y z
N MET A 1 7.82 7.52 15.37
CA MET A 1 8.25 6.59 14.32
C MET A 1 9.54 7.12 13.71
N ASN A 2 10.65 6.39 13.84
CA ASN A 2 11.97 6.75 13.30
C ASN A 2 12.11 6.24 11.84
N MET A 3 13.32 6.22 11.28
CA MET A 3 13.53 5.79 9.89
C MET A 3 13.44 4.27 9.71
N GLU A 4 13.96 3.50 10.65
CA GLU A 4 14.01 2.04 10.53
C GLU A 4 12.64 1.42 10.82
N ASP A 5 11.86 2.01 11.74
CA ASP A 5 10.43 1.68 11.92
C ASP A 5 9.66 1.77 10.58
N LEU A 6 9.91 2.83 9.79
CA LEU A 6 9.25 3.06 8.50
C LEU A 6 9.73 2.07 7.44
N LYS A 7 11.02 1.73 7.41
CA LYS A 7 11.56 0.70 6.50
C LYS A 7 11.05 -0.68 6.85
N GLN A 8 10.90 -1.00 8.13
CA GLN A 8 10.34 -2.28 8.60
C GLN A 8 8.85 -2.39 8.24
N ALA A 9 8.06 -1.35 8.49
CA ALA A 9 6.65 -1.29 8.10
C ALA A 9 6.48 -1.45 6.58
N LEU A 10 7.21 -0.66 5.78
CA LEU A 10 7.19 -0.77 4.31
C LEU A 10 7.69 -2.13 3.81
N SER A 11 8.62 -2.78 4.49
CA SER A 11 9.11 -4.11 4.08
C SER A 11 8.02 -5.18 4.07
N GLY A 12 7.07 -5.11 5.01
CA GLY A 12 5.90 -6.00 5.07
C GLY A 12 4.66 -5.45 4.35
N GLU A 13 4.62 -4.15 4.05
CA GLU A 13 3.61 -3.58 3.16
C GLU A 13 3.86 -3.95 1.68
N LEU A 14 5.13 -3.91 1.26
CA LEU A 14 5.57 -4.16 -0.12
C LEU A 14 5.62 -5.64 -0.52
N GLU A 15 5.32 -6.57 0.38
CA GLU A 15 5.47 -8.02 0.15
C GLU A 15 4.64 -8.50 -1.07
N GLY A 16 5.25 -9.38 -1.88
CA GLY A 16 4.65 -9.92 -3.11
C GLY A 16 4.37 -8.87 -4.21
N SER A 17 4.71 -7.61 -3.98
CA SER A 17 4.25 -6.46 -4.78
C SER A 17 5.38 -5.69 -5.46
N VAL A 18 6.63 -6.14 -5.32
CA VAL A 18 7.83 -5.52 -5.92
C VAL A 18 8.27 -6.33 -7.14
N PHE A 19 8.44 -5.65 -8.28
CA PHE A 19 8.88 -6.29 -9.53
C PHE A 19 10.23 -5.74 -10.02
N VAL A 20 11.12 -6.60 -10.51
CA VAL A 20 12.45 -6.20 -10.99
C VAL A 20 12.80 -6.81 -12.33
N ASN A 21 13.45 -6.03 -13.20
CA ASN A 21 13.73 -6.38 -14.60
C ASN A 21 12.45 -6.54 -15.45
N VAL A 22 11.46 -5.65 -15.24
CA VAL A 22 10.21 -5.63 -16.01
C VAL A 22 10.50 -5.32 -17.48
N ILE A 23 9.92 -6.11 -18.38
CA ILE A 23 10.12 -6.01 -19.83
C ILE A 23 9.29 -4.84 -20.36
N GLY A 24 9.83 -4.09 -21.34
CA GLY A 24 9.20 -2.90 -21.93
C GLY A 24 9.43 -1.60 -21.14
N PHE A 25 10.06 -1.65 -19.96
CA PHE A 25 10.25 -0.49 -19.09
C PHE A 25 10.99 0.67 -19.75
N TRP A 26 12.09 0.40 -20.47
CA TRP A 26 12.85 1.45 -21.17
C TRP A 26 12.01 2.04 -22.30
N ASP A 27 11.41 1.19 -23.12
CA ASP A 27 10.66 1.60 -24.31
C ASP A 27 9.43 2.45 -23.94
N LYS A 28 8.74 2.12 -22.84
CA LYS A 28 7.57 2.86 -22.35
C LYS A 28 7.91 4.25 -21.82
N TYR A 29 8.96 4.38 -20.99
CA TYR A 29 9.24 5.62 -20.25
C TYR A 29 10.38 6.47 -20.83
N PHE A 30 11.28 5.88 -21.62
CA PHE A 30 12.49 6.53 -22.12
C PHE A 30 12.59 6.53 -23.65
N GLU A 31 11.61 5.95 -24.37
CA GLU A 31 11.47 6.06 -25.83
C GLU A 31 10.17 6.76 -26.27
N SER A 32 9.58 7.60 -25.40
CA SER A 32 8.47 8.49 -25.75
C SER A 32 8.77 9.27 -27.04
N LYS A 33 7.83 9.21 -28.00
CA LYS A 33 7.99 9.84 -29.32
C LYS A 33 7.89 11.37 -29.27
N GLN A 34 7.20 11.92 -28.27
CA GLN A 34 6.89 13.35 -28.17
C GLN A 34 8.15 14.19 -27.95
N ILE A 35 9.05 13.70 -27.09
CA ILE A 35 10.27 14.40 -26.65
C ILE A 35 11.55 13.83 -27.30
N LYS A 36 11.39 13.07 -28.39
CA LYS A 36 12.47 12.25 -28.95
C LYS A 36 13.56 13.08 -29.64
N VAL A 37 13.19 14.08 -30.43
CA VAL A 37 14.13 14.84 -31.26
C VAL A 37 15.07 15.66 -30.39
N GLU A 38 14.51 16.27 -29.36
CA GLU A 38 15.12 17.09 -28.34
C GLU A 38 16.10 16.25 -27.51
N ARG A 39 15.61 15.13 -26.97
CA ARG A 39 16.35 14.18 -26.16
C ARG A 39 17.51 13.53 -26.91
N ASP A 40 17.28 13.04 -28.13
CA ASP A 40 18.33 12.40 -28.94
C ASP A 40 19.36 13.43 -29.42
N GLY A 41 18.93 14.65 -29.77
CA GLY A 41 19.83 15.76 -30.10
C GLY A 41 20.74 16.16 -28.93
N LEU A 42 20.19 16.26 -27.72
CA LEU A 42 20.95 16.53 -26.49
C LEU A 42 21.89 15.37 -26.14
N THR A 43 21.43 14.13 -26.24
CA THR A 43 22.24 12.93 -25.93
C THR A 43 23.38 12.75 -26.93
N LYS A 44 23.16 13.04 -28.22
CA LYS A 44 24.21 13.11 -29.25
C LYS A 44 25.23 14.22 -28.96
N LYS A 45 24.78 15.43 -28.63
CA LYS A 45 25.66 16.55 -28.25
C LYS A 45 26.48 16.23 -27.00
N PHE A 46 25.93 15.47 -26.04
CA PHE A 46 26.71 14.97 -24.91
C PHE A 46 27.77 13.95 -25.35
N ALA A 47 27.43 13.00 -26.22
CA ALA A 47 28.40 12.03 -26.73
C ALA A 47 29.58 12.70 -27.46
N GLU A 48 29.31 13.72 -28.27
CA GLU A 48 30.32 14.57 -28.92
C GLU A 48 31.25 15.28 -27.92
N LEU A 49 30.72 15.76 -26.79
CA LEU A 49 31.47 16.45 -25.75
C LEU A 49 32.13 15.51 -24.71
N SER A 50 31.69 14.25 -24.62
CA SER A 50 32.03 13.31 -23.55
C SER A 50 33.53 13.01 -23.40
N ALA A 51 34.33 13.29 -24.43
CA ALA A 51 35.78 13.15 -24.42
C ALA A 51 36.49 14.16 -23.49
N GLU A 52 35.94 15.37 -23.31
CA GLU A 52 36.58 16.38 -22.46
C GLU A 52 36.55 15.96 -20.97
N PRO A 53 37.64 16.17 -20.20
CA PRO A 53 37.72 15.76 -18.80
C PRO A 53 36.57 16.25 -17.91
N LYS A 54 35.98 17.43 -18.20
CA LYS A 54 34.85 18.00 -17.45
C LYS A 54 33.52 17.25 -17.64
N PHE A 55 33.39 16.45 -18.71
CA PHE A 55 32.21 15.66 -19.04
C PHE A 55 32.36 14.17 -18.72
N GLN A 56 33.56 13.71 -18.39
CA GLN A 56 33.79 12.33 -17.97
C GLN A 56 33.12 12.06 -16.61
N PHE A 57 32.41 10.93 -16.51
CA PHE A 57 31.71 10.56 -15.28
C PHE A 57 32.73 10.25 -14.15
N PRO A 58 32.51 10.69 -12.89
CA PRO A 58 33.50 10.60 -11.83
C PRO A 58 34.07 9.18 -11.61
N ALA A 59 35.40 9.11 -11.49
CA ALA A 59 36.11 7.85 -11.22
C ALA A 59 35.64 7.21 -9.90
N VAL A 60 35.52 8.04 -8.85
CA VAL A 60 34.89 7.73 -7.56
C VAL A 60 33.58 8.53 -7.46
N PRO A 61 32.41 7.90 -7.65
CA PRO A 61 31.11 8.57 -7.76
C PRO A 61 30.49 8.89 -6.40
N THR A 62 31.10 9.79 -5.63
CA THR A 62 30.47 10.34 -4.41
C THR A 62 29.25 11.19 -4.78
N GLU A 63 28.30 11.34 -3.85
CA GLU A 63 27.09 12.19 -4.01
C GLU A 63 27.47 13.58 -4.56
N TYR A 64 28.44 14.25 -3.91
CA TYR A 64 28.97 15.55 -4.33
C TYR A 64 29.62 15.53 -5.72
N ALA A 65 30.41 14.50 -6.06
CA ALA A 65 31.07 14.41 -7.36
C ALA A 65 30.08 14.14 -8.51
N VAL A 66 29.12 13.24 -8.29
CA VAL A 66 28.03 12.95 -9.25
C VAL A 66 27.16 14.19 -9.45
N TRP A 67 26.80 14.88 -8.36
CA TRP A 67 26.05 16.13 -8.44
C TRP A 67 26.83 17.23 -9.18
N LYS A 68 28.13 17.40 -8.90
CA LYS A 68 28.97 18.36 -9.63
C LYS A 68 29.05 18.06 -11.12
N TRP A 69 29.14 16.79 -11.50
CA TRP A 69 29.05 16.36 -12.89
C TRP A 69 27.68 16.69 -13.50
N MET A 70 26.56 16.38 -12.81
CA MET A 70 25.20 16.76 -13.25
C MET A 70 25.03 18.28 -13.44
N GLN A 71 25.63 19.11 -12.57
CA GLN A 71 25.65 20.56 -12.73
C GLN A 71 26.40 21.00 -14.01
N VAL A 72 27.52 20.36 -14.35
CA VAL A 72 28.24 20.64 -15.61
C VAL A 72 27.40 20.24 -16.82
N ILE A 73 26.71 19.10 -16.79
CA ILE A 73 25.77 18.72 -17.86
C ILE A 73 24.67 19.77 -18.00
N GLU A 74 24.03 20.18 -16.90
CA GLU A 74 22.93 21.15 -16.98
C GLU A 74 23.38 22.52 -17.50
N HIS A 75 24.55 23.01 -17.05
CA HIS A 75 25.04 24.32 -17.46
C HIS A 75 25.59 24.35 -18.90
N VAL A 76 26.32 23.32 -19.34
CA VAL A 76 27.02 23.36 -20.64
C VAL A 76 26.25 22.62 -21.74
N LEU A 77 25.44 21.61 -21.42
CA LEU A 77 24.56 20.95 -22.39
C LEU A 77 23.18 21.63 -22.43
N ILE A 78 22.46 21.64 -21.29
CA ILE A 78 21.02 21.93 -21.25
C ILE A 78 20.71 23.44 -21.30
N LYS A 79 21.53 24.31 -20.70
CA LYS A 79 21.33 25.77 -20.79
C LYS A 79 21.81 26.32 -22.14
N ALA A 80 22.96 25.85 -22.65
CA ALA A 80 23.49 26.27 -23.96
C ALA A 80 22.76 25.68 -25.19
N TYR A 81 21.84 24.72 -25.01
CA TYR A 81 20.94 24.29 -26.08
C TYR A 81 19.79 25.30 -26.27
N ARG A 82 19.27 25.91 -25.19
CA ARG A 82 18.19 26.92 -25.22
C ARG A 82 18.61 28.12 -26.06
N SER A 83 19.78 28.68 -25.77
CA SER A 83 20.35 29.81 -26.53
C SER A 83 20.59 29.53 -28.02
N LEU A 84 20.49 28.27 -28.47
CA LEU A 84 20.59 27.88 -29.87
C LEU A 84 19.21 27.67 -30.52
N SER A 85 18.19 27.24 -29.76
CA SER A 85 16.79 27.29 -30.23
C SER A 85 16.26 28.73 -30.28
N ASP A 86 16.62 29.54 -29.29
CA ASP A 86 16.18 30.94 -29.15
C ASP A 86 16.77 31.86 -30.23
N SER A 87 17.85 31.44 -30.92
CA SER A 87 18.40 32.17 -32.07
C SER A 87 17.78 31.79 -33.41
N VAL A 88 16.95 30.75 -33.47
CA VAL A 88 16.25 30.31 -34.71
C VAL A 88 14.86 30.93 -34.84
N THR A 89 14.29 31.49 -33.77
CA THR A 89 12.91 32.00 -33.71
C THR A 89 12.71 33.45 -34.21
N ASN A 90 13.74 34.08 -34.79
CA ASN A 90 13.71 35.51 -35.16
C ASN A 90 13.47 35.80 -36.67
N ASP A 91 13.46 34.80 -37.54
CA ASP A 91 13.05 34.96 -38.95
C ASP A 91 11.56 34.59 -39.13
N ALA A 92 10.86 35.36 -39.99
CA ALA A 92 9.41 35.52 -39.87
C ALA A 92 8.54 34.66 -40.80
N ALA A 93 7.37 34.28 -40.26
CA ALA A 93 6.14 33.89 -40.95
C ALA A 93 6.14 32.60 -41.81
N ASN A 94 5.55 31.53 -41.28
CA ASN A 94 4.25 31.03 -41.76
C ASN A 94 3.64 29.92 -40.87
N THR A 95 2.31 29.77 -40.94
CA THR A 95 1.48 28.65 -40.42
C THR A 95 1.53 28.35 -38.91
N ALA A 96 0.43 27.79 -38.37
CA ALA A 96 0.15 27.78 -36.92
C ALA A 96 0.46 26.45 -36.19
N GLU A 97 1.12 25.49 -36.84
CA GLU A 97 1.31 24.13 -36.30
C GLU A 97 2.70 23.88 -35.67
N GLU A 98 3.70 24.74 -35.93
CA GLU A 98 5.05 24.63 -35.34
C GLU A 98 5.29 25.67 -34.22
N ARG A 99 4.64 25.46 -33.06
CA ARG A 99 4.86 26.25 -31.83
C ARG A 99 5.38 25.41 -30.65
N VAL A 100 6.33 24.51 -30.90
CA VAL A 100 7.00 23.71 -29.86
C VAL A 100 8.44 24.18 -29.67
N GLY A 101 8.61 25.26 -28.91
CA GLY A 101 9.92 25.57 -28.32
C GLY A 101 10.27 24.57 -27.20
N LEU A 102 11.55 24.39 -26.87
CA LEU A 102 12.01 23.43 -25.83
C LEU A 102 11.63 23.87 -24.40
N ALA A 103 10.34 23.79 -24.09
CA ALA A 103 9.75 24.07 -22.78
C ALA A 103 9.97 22.91 -21.79
N PHE A 104 11.24 22.54 -21.58
CA PHE A 104 11.68 21.67 -20.49
C PHE A 104 10.96 22.04 -19.16
N THR A 105 10.15 21.12 -18.65
CA THR A 105 9.33 21.27 -17.45
C THR A 105 10.14 21.19 -16.15
N GLY A 106 11.21 20.38 -16.13
CA GLY A 106 11.92 20.00 -14.90
C GLY A 106 13.25 20.72 -14.65
N ALA A 107 13.52 21.09 -13.39
CA ALA A 107 14.85 21.49 -12.89
C ALA A 107 15.34 20.53 -11.80
N GLN A 108 16.66 20.33 -11.75
CA GLN A 108 17.33 19.38 -10.86
C GLN A 108 17.77 20.04 -9.55
N PHE A 109 17.69 19.30 -8.45
CA PHE A 109 18.08 19.76 -7.12
C PHE A 109 18.70 18.62 -6.30
N HIS A 110 19.43 18.99 -5.24
CA HIS A 110 19.99 18.08 -4.24
C HIS A 110 19.86 18.71 -2.84
N THR A 111 20.04 17.94 -1.77
CA THR A 111 20.13 18.51 -0.42
C THR A 111 21.41 18.09 0.30
N LEU A 112 22.10 19.06 0.91
CA LEU A 112 23.33 18.83 1.68
C LEU A 112 23.10 18.43 3.15
N ALA A 113 21.85 18.42 3.61
CA ALA A 113 21.51 18.17 5.02
C ALA A 113 20.06 17.73 5.20
N ALA A 114 19.80 16.98 6.27
CA ALA A 114 18.46 16.51 6.59
C ALA A 114 17.50 17.64 7.04
N GLY A 115 16.26 17.60 6.54
CA GLY A 115 15.22 18.60 6.86
C GLY A 115 15.23 19.85 5.96
N LYS A 116 16.06 19.86 4.90
CA LYS A 116 15.97 20.83 3.80
C LYS A 116 14.68 20.66 2.97
N VAL A 117 14.14 19.43 2.88
CA VAL A 117 12.78 19.18 2.37
C VAL A 117 11.77 19.23 3.53
N ILE A 118 10.62 19.88 3.31
CA ILE A 118 9.52 20.15 4.24
C ILE A 118 8.19 19.56 3.76
N GLY A 119 7.19 19.49 4.65
CA GLY A 119 5.92 18.77 4.41
C GLY A 119 6.00 17.27 4.67
N ASN A 120 7.11 16.81 5.25
CA ASN A 120 7.41 15.44 5.63
C ASN A 120 6.95 15.08 7.05
N GLN A 121 6.70 13.80 7.27
CA GLN A 121 6.52 13.21 8.60
C GLN A 121 7.87 12.98 9.32
N THR A 122 9.00 12.95 8.59
CA THR A 122 10.33 12.79 9.19
C THR A 122 11.42 13.65 8.52
N LYS A 123 12.34 14.22 9.30
CA LYS A 123 13.50 15.00 8.80
C LYS A 123 14.48 14.07 8.06
N ARG A 124 14.64 14.25 6.75
CA ARG A 124 15.55 13.45 5.88
C ARG A 124 16.33 14.34 4.92
N GLN A 125 17.49 13.84 4.48
CA GLN A 125 18.19 14.29 3.27
C GLN A 125 17.58 13.53 2.08
N VAL A 126 17.57 14.17 0.93
CA VAL A 126 17.22 13.61 -0.38
C VAL A 126 18.38 13.93 -1.32
N ASP A 127 19.08 12.90 -1.78
CA ASP A 127 20.33 13.00 -2.53
C ASP A 127 20.12 13.71 -3.87
N TYR A 128 19.01 13.42 -4.56
CA TYR A 128 18.64 14.04 -5.83
C TYR A 128 17.11 14.09 -5.98
N PHE A 129 16.59 15.17 -6.57
CA PHE A 129 15.19 15.24 -7.00
C PHE A 129 14.98 16.28 -8.12
N ILE A 130 13.84 16.19 -8.82
CA ILE A 130 13.39 17.16 -9.84
C ILE A 130 12.14 17.88 -9.34
N LYS A 131 12.04 19.19 -9.60
CA LYS A 131 10.81 20.01 -9.47
C LYS A 131 10.40 20.63 -10.81
N SER A 132 9.18 21.15 -10.89
CA SER A 132 8.77 22.08 -11.95
C SER A 132 9.65 23.35 -11.95
N ARG A 133 10.03 23.84 -13.12
CA ARG A 133 10.81 25.08 -13.32
C ARG A 133 10.07 26.37 -12.99
N ASN A 134 8.74 26.32 -12.95
CA ASN A 134 7.90 27.49 -12.68
C ASN A 134 7.86 27.84 -11.18
N LEU A 135 8.47 27.03 -10.33
CA LEU A 135 8.57 27.23 -8.89
C LEU A 135 9.86 27.97 -8.51
N PRO A 136 9.83 28.86 -7.51
CA PRO A 136 11.01 29.60 -7.08
C PRO A 136 12.13 28.70 -6.54
N ILE A 137 13.38 29.16 -6.73
CA ILE A 137 14.58 28.51 -6.17
C ILE A 137 14.69 28.92 -4.70
N GLU A 138 14.03 28.16 -3.84
CA GLU A 138 14.03 28.37 -2.39
C GLU A 138 15.09 27.52 -1.66
N ASP A 139 15.60 28.04 -0.55
CA ASP A 139 16.55 27.38 0.36
C ASP A 139 15.96 26.17 1.12
N ARG A 140 14.64 25.97 0.98
CA ARG A 140 13.84 24.87 1.50
C ARG A 140 12.93 24.37 0.36
N HIS A 141 12.53 23.12 0.40
CA HIS A 141 11.77 22.51 -0.72
C HIS A 141 10.57 21.74 -0.17
N HIS A 142 9.41 21.73 -0.82
CA HIS A 142 8.26 20.98 -0.33
C HIS A 142 8.06 19.70 -1.13
N TRP A 143 7.64 18.60 -0.47
CA TRP A 143 7.29 17.35 -1.16
C TRP A 143 6.12 17.47 -2.17
N ARG A 144 5.38 18.60 -2.18
CA ARG A 144 4.33 18.87 -3.17
C ARG A 144 4.91 19.27 -4.54
N ASP A 145 6.18 19.70 -4.54
CA ASP A 145 6.88 20.23 -5.71
C ASP A 145 7.65 19.14 -6.48
N ILE A 146 7.81 17.97 -5.86
CA ILE A 146 8.80 16.94 -6.26
C ILE A 146 8.19 15.97 -7.27
N LEU A 147 8.77 15.92 -8.46
CA LEU A 147 8.25 15.16 -9.60
C LEU A 147 8.98 13.83 -9.83
N VAL A 148 10.27 13.76 -9.46
CA VAL A 148 11.15 12.59 -9.58
C VAL A 148 12.12 12.57 -8.40
N VAL A 149 12.47 11.39 -7.87
CA VAL A 149 13.44 11.24 -6.76
C VAL A 149 14.58 10.27 -7.10
N GLY A 150 15.82 10.65 -6.77
CA GLY A 150 17.01 9.83 -6.93
C GLY A 150 17.73 9.58 -5.61
N GLU A 151 18.20 8.34 -5.43
CA GLU A 151 19.09 7.92 -4.33
C GLU A 151 20.49 7.63 -4.91
N LEU A 152 21.53 8.19 -4.33
CA LEU A 152 22.92 8.04 -4.79
C LEU A 152 23.71 7.20 -3.79
N THR A 153 24.65 6.37 -4.26
CA THR A 153 25.54 5.64 -3.35
C THR A 153 26.86 5.20 -3.99
N VAL A 154 27.93 5.31 -3.19
CA VAL A 154 29.25 4.69 -3.45
C VAL A 154 29.31 3.22 -3.04
N SER A 155 28.18 2.63 -2.62
CA SER A 155 28.09 1.21 -2.26
C SER A 155 27.58 0.38 -3.43
N SER A 156 28.30 -0.70 -3.75
CA SER A 156 27.85 -1.71 -4.73
C SER A 156 26.41 -2.18 -4.52
N SER A 157 25.76 -2.67 -5.59
CA SER A 157 24.35 -3.10 -5.59
C SER A 157 24.00 -4.26 -4.65
N LYS A 158 24.97 -4.80 -3.91
CA LYS A 158 24.78 -5.71 -2.77
C LYS A 158 23.90 -5.08 -1.67
N VAL A 159 23.98 -3.77 -1.43
CA VAL A 159 23.12 -3.08 -0.43
C VAL A 159 21.74 -2.67 -0.97
N SER A 160 21.35 -3.17 -2.16
CA SER A 160 20.14 -2.71 -2.86
C SER A 160 18.83 -2.86 -2.09
N ARG A 161 18.72 -3.76 -1.10
CA ARG A 161 17.54 -3.82 -0.20
C ARG A 161 17.41 -2.55 0.65
N GLN A 162 18.50 -2.10 1.27
CA GLN A 162 18.49 -0.93 2.17
C GLN A 162 18.21 0.37 1.40
N LYS A 163 18.86 0.53 0.23
CA LYS A 163 18.67 1.69 -0.66
C LYS A 163 17.30 1.67 -1.36
N PHE A 164 16.75 0.50 -1.69
CA PHE A 164 15.35 0.38 -2.15
C PHE A 164 14.36 0.80 -1.06
N LEU A 165 14.51 0.34 0.18
CA LEU A 165 13.62 0.75 1.29
C LEU A 165 13.76 2.24 1.63
N GLN A 166 14.95 2.84 1.43
CA GLN A 166 15.16 4.27 1.53
C GLN A 166 14.37 5.04 0.45
N LEU A 167 14.51 4.68 -0.83
CA LEU A 167 13.73 5.26 -1.93
C LEU A 167 12.22 5.10 -1.71
N SER A 168 11.76 3.93 -1.25
CA SER A 168 10.35 3.66 -0.94
C SER A 168 9.77 4.60 0.13
N VAL A 169 10.58 5.06 1.10
CA VAL A 169 10.13 6.10 2.06
C VAL A 169 9.96 7.44 1.35
N TYR A 170 10.86 7.86 0.46
CA TYR A 170 10.68 9.11 -0.30
C TYR A 170 9.43 9.07 -1.17
N MET A 171 9.17 7.94 -1.84
CA MET A 171 7.97 7.73 -2.64
C MET A 171 6.70 7.87 -1.79
N ARG A 172 6.70 7.30 -0.58
CA ARG A 172 5.61 7.50 0.41
C ARG A 172 5.41 8.97 0.78
N GLU A 173 6.48 9.74 1.02
CA GLU A 173 6.34 11.19 1.32
C GLU A 173 5.83 11.99 0.09
N VAL A 174 6.17 11.60 -1.15
CA VAL A 174 5.59 12.18 -2.38
C VAL A 174 4.09 11.88 -2.46
N PHE A 175 3.66 10.62 -2.35
CA PHE A 175 2.23 10.24 -2.36
C PHE A 175 1.43 10.82 -1.17
N MET A 176 2.10 11.27 -0.12
CA MET A 176 1.47 12.03 0.96
C MET A 176 1.25 13.50 0.59
N ALA A 177 2.26 14.15 0.03
CA ALA A 177 2.16 15.56 -0.35
C ALA A 177 1.40 15.80 -1.68
N GLN A 178 1.23 14.75 -2.49
CA GLN A 178 0.49 14.76 -3.76
C GLN A 178 -0.50 13.57 -3.76
N PRO A 179 -1.67 13.68 -3.09
CA PRO A 179 -2.54 12.53 -2.83
C PRO A 179 -3.08 11.87 -4.11
N LEU A 180 -3.41 12.71 -5.09
CA LEU A 180 -4.00 12.38 -6.40
C LEU A 180 -2.95 11.96 -7.46
N ARG A 181 -1.67 11.86 -7.07
CA ARG A 181 -0.60 11.37 -7.95
C ARG A 181 -0.89 9.93 -8.36
N ARG A 182 -0.81 9.64 -9.67
CA ARG A 182 -1.05 8.30 -10.23
C ARG A 182 0.14 7.37 -10.02
N PHE A 183 1.34 7.86 -10.35
CA PHE A 183 2.60 7.16 -10.18
C PHE A 183 3.76 8.15 -9.98
N VAL A 184 4.91 7.68 -9.50
CA VAL A 184 6.11 8.48 -9.27
C VAL A 184 7.34 7.78 -9.85
N HIS A 185 8.13 8.52 -10.63
CA HIS A 185 9.43 8.06 -11.15
C HIS A 185 10.54 8.23 -10.12
N GLY A 186 11.53 7.34 -10.17
CA GLY A 186 12.78 7.53 -9.45
C GLY A 186 13.89 6.61 -9.90
N PHE A 187 15.03 6.69 -9.23
CA PHE A 187 16.17 5.85 -9.53
C PHE A 187 17.10 5.65 -8.33
N ILE A 188 17.94 4.62 -8.41
CA ILE A 188 19.07 4.41 -7.50
C ILE A 188 20.33 4.24 -8.35
N LEU A 189 21.39 4.98 -8.02
CA LEU A 189 22.69 4.85 -8.67
C LEU A 189 23.71 4.22 -7.70
N PHE A 190 24.07 2.96 -7.97
CA PHE A 190 25.04 2.17 -7.21
C PHE A 190 26.41 2.23 -7.87
N GLU A 191 27.22 3.22 -7.52
CA GLU A 191 28.48 3.59 -8.17
C GLU A 191 28.32 3.90 -9.68
N LYS A 192 28.22 2.84 -10.49
CA LYS A 192 28.09 2.85 -11.97
C LYS A 192 26.98 1.91 -12.48
N ASP A 193 26.29 1.21 -11.58
CA ASP A 193 25.05 0.45 -11.83
C ASP A 193 23.84 1.36 -11.56
N LEU A 194 23.19 1.90 -12.60
CA LEU A 194 21.94 2.66 -12.50
C LEU A 194 20.72 1.70 -12.51
N GLN A 195 19.76 1.89 -11.62
CA GLN A 195 18.46 1.20 -11.65
C GLN A 195 17.31 2.21 -11.59
N LEU A 196 16.45 2.19 -12.61
CA LEU A 196 15.28 3.06 -12.73
C LEU A 196 14.05 2.37 -12.13
N TRP A 197 13.19 3.13 -11.47
CA TRP A 197 12.01 2.65 -10.75
C TRP A 197 10.79 3.52 -11.05
N VAL A 198 9.61 2.89 -11.10
CA VAL A 198 8.31 3.57 -11.02
C VAL A 198 7.52 2.96 -9.87
N TYR A 199 6.84 3.81 -9.10
CA TYR A 199 6.01 3.45 -7.96
C TYR A 199 4.56 3.86 -8.28
N ASP A 200 3.60 2.94 -8.15
CA ASP A 200 2.16 3.20 -8.25
C ASP A 200 1.38 2.49 -7.13
N ARG A 201 0.05 2.67 -7.07
CA ARG A 201 -0.82 2.12 -6.02
C ARG A 201 -0.99 0.59 -6.02
N SER A 202 -0.34 -0.10 -6.96
CA SER A 202 -0.24 -1.57 -7.03
C SER A 202 1.20 -2.09 -6.94
N GLY A 203 2.14 -1.25 -6.53
CA GLY A 203 3.48 -1.66 -6.09
C GLY A 203 4.62 -1.23 -7.03
N PRO A 204 5.86 -1.15 -6.52
CA PRO A 204 6.98 -0.61 -7.28
C PRO A 204 7.58 -1.61 -8.26
N TYR A 205 8.03 -1.10 -9.40
CA TYR A 205 8.68 -1.90 -10.44
C TYR A 205 9.86 -1.18 -11.09
N SER A 206 10.80 -1.95 -11.64
CA SER A 206 12.06 -1.43 -12.18
C SER A 206 12.56 -2.14 -13.43
N CYS A 207 13.39 -1.42 -14.18
CA CYS A 207 14.23 -2.00 -15.23
C CYS A 207 15.31 -2.92 -14.64
N SER A 208 16.03 -3.62 -15.53
CA SER A 208 17.32 -4.22 -15.20
C SER A 208 18.40 -3.14 -15.00
N TYR A 209 19.43 -3.42 -14.19
CA TYR A 209 20.56 -2.51 -14.01
C TYR A 209 21.22 -2.08 -15.35
N ILE A 210 21.59 -0.81 -15.44
CA ILE A 210 22.24 -0.16 -16.58
C ILE A 210 23.66 0.22 -16.16
N ASP A 211 24.65 -0.31 -16.86
CA ASP A 211 26.08 -0.03 -16.64
C ASP A 211 26.47 1.33 -17.27
N ILE A 212 26.29 2.40 -16.50
CA ILE A 212 26.67 3.76 -16.94
C ILE A 212 28.20 3.98 -16.90
N GLY A 213 28.96 3.03 -16.35
CA GLY A 213 30.41 3.00 -16.43
C GLY A 213 30.94 2.70 -17.83
N LYS A 214 30.09 2.12 -18.71
CA LYS A 214 30.34 1.96 -20.15
C LYS A 214 29.51 2.91 -21.01
N SER A 215 28.37 3.35 -20.49
CA SER A 215 27.38 4.17 -21.18
C SER A 215 26.91 5.38 -20.33
N PRO A 216 27.77 6.36 -20.03
CA PRO A 216 27.38 7.55 -19.27
C PRO A 216 26.30 8.38 -19.99
N GLU A 217 26.23 8.30 -21.32
CA GLU A 217 25.18 8.90 -22.14
C GLU A 217 23.77 8.42 -21.77
N LYS A 218 23.63 7.21 -21.21
CA LYS A 218 22.32 6.72 -20.73
C LYS A 218 21.85 7.41 -19.46
N LEU A 219 22.77 7.87 -18.59
CA LEU A 219 22.38 8.72 -17.46
C LEU A 219 21.91 10.09 -17.97
N VAL A 220 22.61 10.67 -18.96
CA VAL A 220 22.18 11.94 -19.57
C VAL A 220 20.82 11.80 -20.26
N HIS A 221 20.60 10.74 -21.04
CA HIS A 221 19.31 10.40 -21.66
C HIS A 221 18.18 10.38 -20.62
N VAL A 222 18.36 9.66 -19.50
CA VAL A 222 17.38 9.59 -18.39
C VAL A 222 17.09 10.96 -17.78
N LEU A 223 18.13 11.73 -17.42
CA LEU A 223 17.99 13.04 -16.79
C LEU A 223 17.29 14.05 -17.73
N VAL A 224 17.68 14.06 -19.00
CA VAL A 224 17.07 14.90 -20.04
C VAL A 224 15.61 14.50 -20.26
N THR A 225 15.30 13.21 -20.34
CA THR A 225 13.92 12.70 -20.45
C THR A 225 13.05 13.21 -19.30
N TYR A 226 13.47 13.00 -18.05
CA TYR A 226 12.72 13.47 -16.87
C TYR A 226 12.53 15.00 -16.81
N MET A 227 13.41 15.79 -17.43
CA MET A 227 13.27 17.25 -17.50
C MET A 227 12.44 17.74 -18.71
N LEU A 228 12.15 16.87 -19.67
CA LEU A 228 11.31 17.15 -20.84
C LEU A 228 9.88 16.59 -20.71
N MET A 229 9.70 15.54 -19.90
CA MET A 229 8.39 14.91 -19.68
C MET A 229 7.32 15.91 -19.25
N ASN A 230 6.11 15.74 -19.78
CA ASN A 230 4.95 16.49 -19.33
C ASN A 230 4.40 15.98 -17.99
N ASP A 231 3.45 16.71 -17.40
CA ASP A 231 2.88 16.41 -16.09
C ASP A 231 2.20 15.02 -16.00
N GLU A 232 1.59 14.53 -17.07
CA GLU A 232 0.99 13.18 -17.13
C GLU A 232 2.06 12.09 -17.33
N GLU A 233 3.07 12.32 -18.17
CA GLU A 233 4.24 11.41 -18.31
C GLU A 233 5.01 11.26 -16.99
N LEU A 234 5.01 12.30 -16.14
CA LEU A 234 5.55 12.26 -14.79
C LEU A 234 4.60 11.57 -13.79
N GLY A 235 3.29 11.69 -13.98
CA GLY A 235 2.26 10.96 -13.23
C GLY A 235 1.28 11.81 -12.40
N LEU A 236 1.18 13.12 -12.64
CA LEU A 236 0.04 13.92 -12.17
C LEU A 236 -1.26 13.48 -12.87
N ASP A 237 -2.42 13.88 -12.34
CA ASP A 237 -3.72 13.56 -12.95
C ASP A 237 -4.25 14.75 -13.77
N PRO A 238 -4.30 14.68 -15.13
CA PRO A 238 -4.79 15.76 -15.98
C PRO A 238 -6.29 16.11 -15.82
N ASN A 239 -7.07 15.30 -15.10
CA ASN A 239 -8.47 15.65 -14.79
C ASN A 239 -8.59 16.64 -13.63
N VAL A 240 -7.51 16.85 -12.86
CA VAL A 240 -7.45 17.77 -11.74
C VAL A 240 -6.78 19.06 -12.20
N LYS A 241 -7.51 20.18 -12.12
CA LYS A 241 -7.01 21.50 -12.51
C LYS A 241 -6.96 22.43 -11.29
N TYR A 242 -6.15 23.49 -11.38
CA TYR A 242 -6.09 24.51 -10.35
C TYR A 242 -6.44 25.87 -10.97
N GLU A 243 -7.47 26.52 -10.43
CA GLU A 243 -7.93 27.86 -10.83
C GLU A 243 -7.70 28.81 -9.64
N GLY A 244 -6.59 29.53 -9.64
CA GLY A 244 -6.18 30.35 -8.50
C GLY A 244 -5.82 29.49 -7.28
N GLU A 245 -6.58 29.63 -6.19
CA GLU A 245 -6.43 28.80 -4.98
C GLU A 245 -7.34 27.57 -4.96
N ASP A 246 -8.18 27.36 -5.99
CA ASP A 246 -9.20 26.30 -6.01
C ASP A 246 -8.77 25.09 -6.83
N MET A 247 -9.09 23.88 -6.34
CA MET A 247 -8.92 22.63 -7.07
C MET A 247 -10.22 22.30 -7.81
N ILE A 248 -10.16 22.24 -9.13
CA ILE A 248 -11.30 22.05 -10.02
C ILE A 248 -11.35 20.61 -10.52
N VAL A 249 -12.53 20.01 -10.41
CA VAL A 249 -12.82 18.63 -10.81
C VAL A 249 -14.14 18.61 -11.58
N HIS A 250 -14.21 17.78 -12.63
CA HIS A 250 -15.40 17.57 -13.44
C HIS A 250 -15.84 16.12 -13.31
N LEU A 251 -17.10 15.87 -12.94
CA LEU A 251 -17.67 14.53 -12.77
C LEU A 251 -18.99 14.40 -13.54
N GLU A 252 -19.30 13.20 -14.03
CA GLU A 252 -20.54 12.88 -14.74
C GLU A 252 -21.69 12.70 -13.73
N VAL A 253 -22.83 13.34 -13.96
CA VAL A 253 -24.00 13.23 -13.07
C VAL A 253 -24.67 11.86 -13.29
N PRO A 254 -24.91 11.05 -12.23
CA PRO A 254 -25.48 9.71 -12.36
C PRO A 254 -26.79 9.68 -13.16
N GLY A 255 -26.91 8.68 -14.05
CA GLY A 255 -28.05 8.54 -14.96
C GLY A 255 -28.17 9.61 -16.06
N SER A 256 -27.21 10.54 -16.17
CA SER A 256 -27.22 11.66 -17.11
C SER A 256 -25.99 11.67 -18.03
N LYS A 257 -25.94 12.65 -18.95
CA LYS A 257 -24.74 13.05 -19.68
C LYS A 257 -24.26 14.46 -19.29
N GLU A 258 -24.86 15.04 -18.25
CA GLU A 258 -24.42 16.31 -17.65
C GLU A 258 -23.07 16.10 -16.94
N ILE A 259 -22.12 17.00 -17.19
CA ILE A 259 -20.84 17.05 -16.46
C ILE A 259 -20.89 18.23 -15.50
N ARG A 260 -20.78 17.95 -14.21
CA ARG A 260 -20.82 18.94 -13.12
C ARG A 260 -19.39 19.37 -12.73
N LYS A 261 -19.16 20.69 -12.68
CA LYS A 261 -17.93 21.28 -12.10
C LYS A 261 -18.08 21.34 -10.58
N PHE A 262 -17.08 20.83 -9.88
CA PHE A 262 -16.90 20.96 -8.43
C PHE A 262 -15.71 21.89 -8.16
N THR A 263 -15.81 22.71 -7.11
CA THR A 263 -14.81 23.75 -6.80
C THR A 263 -14.34 23.53 -5.37
N LEU A 264 -13.16 22.93 -5.23
CA LEU A 264 -12.73 22.27 -3.99
C LEU A 264 -11.61 23.07 -3.30
N ASP A 265 -11.59 23.01 -1.97
CA ASP A 265 -10.39 23.39 -1.21
C ASP A 265 -9.27 22.38 -1.53
N PRO A 266 -8.06 22.81 -1.98
CA PRO A 266 -6.98 21.91 -2.35
C PRO A 266 -6.37 21.15 -1.15
N ASN A 267 -6.77 21.47 0.09
CA ASN A 267 -6.34 20.76 1.28
C ASN A 267 -7.34 19.62 1.61
N PRO A 268 -6.92 18.33 1.60
CA PRO A 268 -7.82 17.22 1.88
C PRO A 268 -8.28 17.23 3.34
N ILE A 269 -9.58 17.02 3.57
CA ILE A 269 -10.17 16.85 4.91
C ILE A 269 -9.86 15.48 5.52
N SER A 270 -9.55 14.48 4.68
CA SER A 270 -9.09 13.15 5.09
C SER A 270 -8.18 12.54 4.02
N GLN A 271 -7.19 11.75 4.42
CA GLN A 271 -6.23 11.11 3.53
C GLN A 271 -5.64 9.83 4.14
N GLN A 272 -5.68 8.73 3.38
CA GLN A 272 -5.05 7.46 3.76
C GLN A 272 -3.52 7.55 3.60
N LYS A 273 -2.79 7.09 4.63
CA LYS A 273 -1.33 7.27 4.79
C LYS A 273 -0.48 6.04 4.46
N ALA A 274 -1.09 4.99 3.94
CA ALA A 274 -0.39 3.82 3.41
C ALA A 274 -0.08 4.01 1.91
N TYR A 275 0.82 3.20 1.37
CA TYR A 275 1.29 3.25 -0.01
C TYR A 275 0.50 2.31 -0.92
N LEU A 276 0.36 1.02 -0.56
CA LEU A 276 -0.24 -0.06 -1.38
C LEU A 276 -1.77 -0.24 -1.21
N CYS A 277 -2.42 0.83 -0.77
CA CYS A 277 -3.82 0.87 -0.36
C CYS A 277 -4.73 1.55 -1.40
N ARG A 278 -6.01 1.73 -1.06
CA ARG A 278 -6.98 2.51 -1.86
C ARG A 278 -6.58 4.00 -2.00
N GLY A 279 -5.62 4.48 -1.20
CA GLY A 279 -5.07 5.83 -1.32
C GLY A 279 -6.10 6.93 -1.06
N THR A 280 -7.19 6.59 -0.36
CA THR A 280 -8.41 7.40 -0.30
C THR A 280 -8.12 8.81 0.20
N SER A 281 -8.58 9.82 -0.53
CA SER A 281 -8.48 11.23 -0.14
C SER A 281 -9.78 11.96 -0.41
N CYS A 282 -10.19 12.79 0.55
CA CYS A 282 -11.48 13.48 0.54
C CYS A 282 -11.27 14.98 0.61
N TYR A 283 -11.98 15.73 -0.23
CA TYR A 283 -11.87 17.17 -0.37
C TYR A 283 -13.26 17.81 -0.24
N LYS A 284 -13.37 18.89 0.55
CA LYS A 284 -14.63 19.63 0.70
C LYS A 284 -14.82 20.58 -0.49
N ASP A 285 -16.06 20.72 -0.97
CA ASP A 285 -16.42 21.81 -1.89
C ASP A 285 -16.41 23.16 -1.14
N ARG A 286 -16.07 24.25 -1.83
CA ARG A 286 -16.00 25.61 -1.27
C ARG A 286 -17.34 26.09 -0.71
N THR A 287 -18.46 25.61 -1.24
CA THR A 287 -19.81 25.91 -0.73
C THR A 287 -20.18 25.12 0.53
N LEU A 288 -19.37 24.13 0.93
CA LEU A 288 -19.67 23.15 1.97
C LEU A 288 -21.00 22.40 1.75
N SER A 289 -21.41 22.20 0.49
CA SER A 289 -22.56 21.34 0.15
C SER A 289 -22.20 19.86 0.10
N CYS A 290 -20.98 19.52 -0.34
CA CYS A 290 -20.56 18.14 -0.62
C CYS A 290 -19.05 17.91 -0.39
N VAL A 291 -18.66 16.64 -0.45
CA VAL A 291 -17.27 16.15 -0.42
C VAL A 291 -16.98 15.42 -1.74
N VAL A 292 -15.82 15.63 -2.36
CA VAL A 292 -15.32 14.75 -3.42
C VAL A 292 -14.33 13.75 -2.82
N LYS A 293 -14.67 12.47 -2.88
CA LYS A 293 -13.85 11.31 -2.50
C LYS A 293 -13.11 10.80 -3.73
N PHE A 294 -11.79 10.65 -3.65
CA PHE A 294 -10.95 10.00 -4.64
C PHE A 294 -10.40 8.69 -4.05
N SER A 295 -10.48 7.57 -4.80
CA SER A 295 -9.98 6.27 -4.33
C SER A 295 -9.58 5.31 -5.45
N TRP A 296 -8.66 4.39 -5.16
CA TRP A 296 -8.20 3.30 -6.01
C TRP A 296 -8.85 1.98 -5.61
N ARG A 297 -10.04 1.71 -6.14
CA ARG A 297 -10.74 0.43 -5.93
C ARG A 297 -10.06 -0.71 -6.69
N ILE A 298 -10.21 -1.94 -6.21
CA ILE A 298 -9.94 -3.14 -7.03
C ILE A 298 -10.96 -3.18 -8.17
N CYS A 299 -10.58 -3.71 -9.33
CA CYS A 299 -11.45 -3.75 -10.52
C CYS A 299 -12.65 -4.74 -10.40
N ASP A 300 -12.64 -5.63 -9.41
CA ASP A 300 -13.66 -6.68 -9.21
C ASP A 300 -14.83 -6.26 -8.32
N GLY A 301 -16.00 -6.87 -8.58
CA GLY A 301 -17.22 -6.65 -7.81
C GLY A 301 -17.90 -5.30 -8.09
N LEU A 302 -18.97 -5.01 -7.36
CA LEU A 302 -19.64 -3.70 -7.38
C LEU A 302 -18.73 -2.62 -6.79
N SER A 303 -18.99 -1.37 -7.16
CA SER A 303 -18.34 -0.18 -6.60
C SER A 303 -19.20 0.52 -5.57
N GLU A 304 -18.55 1.28 -4.68
CA GLU A 304 -19.22 2.24 -3.81
C GLU A 304 -20.09 3.21 -4.61
N ILE A 305 -19.65 3.62 -5.81
CA ILE A 305 -20.41 4.47 -6.74
C ILE A 305 -21.72 3.79 -7.13
N GLU A 306 -21.68 2.56 -7.67
CA GLU A 306 -22.89 1.79 -8.03
C GLU A 306 -23.79 1.51 -6.81
N LEU A 307 -23.20 1.27 -5.63
CA LEU A 307 -23.94 1.03 -4.39
C LEU A 307 -24.61 2.30 -3.84
N LEU A 308 -23.98 3.48 -4.00
CA LEU A 308 -24.58 4.77 -3.68
C LEU A 308 -25.64 5.17 -4.72
N GLU A 309 -25.45 4.86 -6.00
CA GLU A 309 -26.47 5.04 -7.04
C GLU A 309 -27.72 4.16 -6.77
N MET A 310 -27.52 2.91 -6.32
CA MET A 310 -28.60 2.04 -5.84
C MET A 310 -29.24 2.54 -4.53
N ALA A 311 -28.51 3.31 -3.72
CA ALA A 311 -28.98 3.83 -2.43
C ALA A 311 -29.47 5.29 -2.47
N ASP A 312 -29.44 5.99 -3.60
CA ASP A 312 -29.68 7.45 -3.64
C ASP A 312 -31.07 7.83 -3.09
N ASN A 313 -32.08 6.99 -3.29
CA ASN A 313 -33.44 7.25 -2.78
C ASN A 313 -33.67 6.81 -1.32
N ILE A 314 -32.66 6.30 -0.62
CA ILE A 314 -32.77 5.81 0.77
C ILE A 314 -32.66 7.00 1.76
N PRO A 315 -33.66 7.23 2.63
CA PRO A 315 -33.59 8.27 3.65
C PRO A 315 -32.38 8.09 4.59
N GLY A 316 -31.65 9.17 4.84
CA GLY A 316 -30.48 9.17 5.73
C GLY A 316 -29.21 8.53 5.14
N MET A 317 -29.23 8.06 3.89
CA MET A 317 -28.00 7.72 3.16
C MET A 317 -27.40 8.97 2.49
N ALA A 318 -26.08 8.95 2.29
CA ALA A 318 -25.45 9.94 1.41
C ALA A 318 -25.85 9.74 -0.06
N LYS A 319 -26.03 10.87 -0.75
CA LYS A 319 -26.42 10.97 -2.16
C LYS A 319 -25.21 11.24 -3.04
N ILE A 320 -25.24 10.76 -4.28
CA ILE A 320 -24.15 10.91 -5.24
C ILE A 320 -24.47 12.01 -6.27
N LEU A 321 -23.66 13.07 -6.28
CA LEU A 321 -23.83 14.26 -7.12
C LEU A 321 -23.06 14.19 -8.45
N GLY A 322 -22.13 13.25 -8.59
CA GLY A 322 -21.26 13.09 -9.74
C GLY A 322 -20.26 11.95 -9.52
N SER A 323 -19.89 11.21 -10.55
CA SER A 323 -18.84 10.18 -10.51
C SER A 323 -17.90 10.25 -11.72
N ALA A 324 -16.72 9.61 -11.62
CA ALA A 324 -15.80 9.44 -12.74
C ALA A 324 -14.88 8.21 -12.54
N ASN A 325 -14.71 7.41 -13.59
CA ASN A 325 -13.69 6.37 -13.68
C ASN A 325 -12.45 6.94 -14.38
N LEU A 326 -11.42 7.33 -13.61
CA LEU A 326 -10.33 8.17 -14.11
C LEU A 326 -9.27 7.41 -14.92
N VAL A 327 -8.68 6.34 -14.36
CA VAL A 327 -7.67 5.50 -15.05
C VAL A 327 -7.46 4.17 -14.32
N LYS A 328 -7.09 3.11 -15.03
CA LYS A 328 -6.68 1.81 -14.45
C LYS A 328 -5.16 1.66 -14.34
N ILE A 329 -4.70 0.89 -13.36
CA ILE A 329 -3.30 0.44 -13.26
C ILE A 329 -2.89 -0.35 -14.50
N SER A 330 -3.77 -1.21 -15.03
CA SER A 330 -3.56 -1.94 -16.29
C SER A 330 -3.30 -1.03 -17.49
N GLN A 331 -4.03 0.09 -17.61
CA GLN A 331 -3.79 1.13 -18.63
C GLN A 331 -2.47 1.86 -18.39
N LEU A 332 -2.22 2.32 -17.15
CA LEU A 332 -0.95 2.97 -16.79
C LEU A 332 0.26 2.08 -17.06
N ARG A 333 0.13 0.76 -16.91
CA ARG A 333 1.18 -0.24 -17.17
C ARG A 333 1.17 -0.82 -18.59
N GLU A 334 0.36 -0.31 -19.52
CA GLU A 334 0.31 -0.80 -20.90
C GLU A 334 1.70 -0.78 -21.56
N GLY A 335 2.05 -1.83 -22.30
CA GLY A 335 3.38 -2.04 -22.89
C GLY A 335 4.41 -2.69 -21.97
N LEU A 336 4.12 -2.87 -20.68
CA LEU A 336 4.96 -3.62 -19.74
C LEU A 336 4.54 -5.09 -19.65
N LEU A 337 5.50 -6.00 -19.52
CA LEU A 337 5.24 -7.42 -19.25
C LEU A 337 5.85 -7.83 -17.91
N PHE A 338 4.99 -8.28 -17.00
CA PHE A 338 5.34 -8.80 -15.68
C PHE A 338 5.27 -10.33 -15.68
N THR A 339 6.15 -11.01 -14.94
CA THR A 339 6.13 -12.48 -14.80
C THR A 339 6.44 -12.88 -13.36
N LYS A 340 6.04 -14.08 -12.92
CA LYS A 340 6.29 -14.56 -11.54
C LYS A 340 7.78 -14.51 -11.14
N SER A 341 8.69 -14.73 -12.09
CA SER A 341 10.14 -14.65 -11.86
C SER A 341 10.71 -13.23 -11.69
N MET A 342 9.89 -12.19 -11.86
CA MET A 342 10.28 -10.80 -11.60
C MET A 342 9.93 -10.34 -10.18
N VAL A 343 9.12 -11.10 -9.43
CA VAL A 343 8.77 -10.78 -8.04
C VAL A 343 10.05 -10.79 -7.21
N LYS A 344 10.35 -9.67 -6.54
CA LYS A 344 11.48 -9.55 -5.62
C LYS A 344 11.00 -9.71 -4.18
N ASP A 345 11.59 -10.67 -3.49
CA ASP A 345 11.45 -10.81 -2.05
C ASP A 345 12.01 -9.56 -1.33
N THR A 346 11.22 -9.00 -0.41
CA THR A 346 11.55 -7.83 0.41
C THR A 346 11.99 -8.19 1.82
N HIS A 347 11.93 -9.45 2.25
CA HIS A 347 12.16 -9.85 3.63
C HIS A 347 13.63 -9.72 4.12
N PRO A 348 13.85 -9.62 5.44
CA PRO A 348 15.05 -10.14 6.10
C PRO A 348 15.07 -11.68 6.05
N THR A 349 16.18 -12.32 6.39
CA THR A 349 16.37 -13.78 6.19
C THR A 349 15.60 -14.71 7.16
N GLU A 350 14.49 -14.27 7.76
CA GLU A 350 13.68 -15.05 8.72
C GLU A 350 12.17 -15.00 8.41
N LYS A 351 11.37 -15.81 9.12
CA LYS A 351 10.13 -16.44 8.60
C LYS A 351 8.97 -15.51 8.21
N ILE A 352 8.29 -15.96 7.15
CA ILE A 352 7.07 -15.44 6.50
C ILE A 352 5.89 -15.28 7.47
N MET A 353 5.10 -14.21 7.31
CA MET A 353 3.73 -14.10 7.84
C MET A 353 2.78 -13.25 6.94
N THR A 354 2.82 -13.42 5.61
CA THR A 354 1.65 -13.13 4.76
C THR A 354 1.39 -14.24 3.75
N THR A 355 0.16 -14.32 3.26
CA THR A 355 -0.25 -15.30 2.24
C THR A 355 0.13 -14.78 0.84
N PRO A 356 0.81 -15.57 -0.02
CA PRO A 356 1.11 -15.15 -1.38
C PRO A 356 -0.16 -14.82 -2.17
N TYR A 357 -0.17 -13.65 -2.82
CA TYR A 357 -1.22 -13.29 -3.78
C TYR A 357 -1.10 -14.19 -5.01
N ASP A 358 -2.17 -14.88 -5.40
CA ASP A 358 -2.13 -15.86 -6.49
C ASP A 358 -2.11 -15.17 -7.86
N LEU A 359 -0.90 -14.88 -8.33
CA LEU A 359 -0.59 -14.23 -9.60
C LEU A 359 -0.86 -15.18 -10.79
N SER A 360 -2.07 -15.71 -10.93
CA SER A 360 -2.45 -16.47 -12.14
C SER A 360 -2.32 -15.59 -13.40
N GLY A 361 -1.84 -16.19 -14.50
CA GLY A 361 -1.55 -15.43 -15.73
C GLY A 361 -1.62 -16.25 -17.02
N GLU A 362 -1.53 -15.55 -18.15
CA GLU A 362 -1.62 -16.15 -19.48
C GLU A 362 -0.24 -16.53 -20.04
N MET A 363 -0.18 -17.61 -20.84
CA MET A 363 1.08 -18.08 -21.43
C MET A 363 1.42 -17.35 -22.74
N ILE A 364 2.27 -16.33 -22.66
CA ILE A 364 2.73 -15.54 -23.81
C ILE A 364 4.10 -16.02 -24.29
N ARG A 365 4.34 -16.01 -25.61
CA ARG A 365 5.66 -16.27 -26.20
C ARG A 365 6.50 -15.00 -26.21
N ILE A 366 7.60 -14.99 -25.46
CA ILE A 366 8.52 -13.84 -25.37
C ILE A 366 9.98 -14.23 -25.65
N PRO A 367 10.86 -13.28 -26.04
CA PRO A 367 12.27 -13.54 -26.30
C PRO A 367 13.02 -14.09 -25.09
N LYS A 368 13.83 -15.15 -25.27
CA LYS A 368 14.65 -15.72 -24.19
C LYS A 368 15.61 -14.73 -23.55
N GLU A 369 16.09 -13.73 -24.30
CA GLU A 369 16.99 -12.69 -23.79
C GLU A 369 16.27 -11.70 -22.88
N SER A 370 14.98 -11.42 -23.10
CA SER A 370 14.13 -10.63 -22.18
C SER A 370 13.82 -11.37 -20.89
N VAL A 371 13.80 -12.72 -20.91
CA VAL A 371 13.53 -13.57 -19.72
C VAL A 371 14.81 -13.89 -18.93
N ASN A 372 16.00 -13.81 -19.54
CA ASN A 372 17.26 -14.16 -18.89
C ASN A 372 18.13 -12.92 -18.66
N ASN A 373 18.01 -12.33 -17.47
CA ASN A 373 18.89 -11.26 -16.96
C ASN A 373 20.36 -11.47 -17.36
N GLN A 374 20.82 -10.77 -18.41
CA GLN A 374 22.14 -11.05 -19.01
C GLN A 374 23.29 -10.86 -18.00
N LEU A 375 23.12 -9.94 -17.06
CA LEU A 375 24.06 -9.65 -15.97
C LEU A 375 24.26 -10.82 -14.98
N SER A 376 23.23 -11.62 -14.71
CA SER A 376 23.30 -12.75 -13.76
C SER A 376 24.30 -13.83 -14.19
N ARG A 377 24.37 -14.12 -15.49
CA ARG A 377 25.30 -15.09 -16.07
C ARG A 377 26.73 -14.55 -16.17
N LYS A 378 26.90 -13.24 -16.37
CA LYS A 378 28.22 -12.61 -16.43
C LYS A 378 28.86 -12.57 -15.05
N ARG A 379 28.15 -12.00 -14.06
CA ARG A 379 28.62 -11.91 -12.66
C ARG A 379 28.89 -13.28 -12.02
N LYS A 380 28.11 -14.32 -12.34
CA LYS A 380 28.38 -15.70 -11.84
C LYS A 380 29.61 -16.35 -12.48
N ARG A 381 30.04 -15.94 -13.68
CA ARG A 381 31.33 -16.37 -14.25
C ARG A 381 32.50 -15.57 -13.67
N GLU A 382 32.34 -14.26 -13.55
CA GLU A 382 33.36 -13.35 -13.00
C GLU A 382 33.67 -13.68 -11.52
N ALA A 383 32.67 -14.07 -10.72
CA ALA A 383 32.89 -14.58 -9.36
C ALA A 383 33.68 -15.90 -9.32
N LEU A 384 33.31 -16.89 -10.15
CA LEU A 384 34.03 -18.17 -10.24
C LEU A 384 35.47 -18.02 -10.76
N GLN A 385 35.72 -16.97 -11.56
CA GLN A 385 37.04 -16.60 -12.05
C GLN A 385 37.90 -16.05 -10.90
N ALA A 386 37.36 -15.10 -10.12
CA ALA A 386 38.03 -14.53 -8.96
C ALA A 386 38.34 -15.57 -7.86
N GLU A 387 37.43 -16.51 -7.58
CA GLU A 387 37.68 -17.61 -6.64
C GLU A 387 38.86 -18.50 -7.09
N LYS A 388 38.98 -18.77 -8.39
CA LYS A 388 40.08 -19.57 -8.95
C LYS A 388 41.41 -18.83 -8.94
N GLU A 389 41.40 -17.53 -9.21
CA GLU A 389 42.61 -16.69 -9.19
C GLU A 389 43.11 -16.51 -7.74
N MET A 390 42.20 -16.34 -6.77
CA MET A 390 42.56 -16.28 -5.34
C MET A 390 43.07 -17.62 -4.80
N ALA A 391 42.54 -18.75 -5.28
CA ALA A 391 43.03 -20.09 -4.93
C ALA A 391 44.39 -20.44 -5.56
N GLY A 392 44.82 -19.74 -6.61
CA GLY A 392 46.07 -20.02 -7.33
C GLY A 392 47.35 -19.70 -6.56
N SER A 393 47.30 -18.72 -5.65
CA SER A 393 48.51 -18.11 -5.06
C SER A 393 49.05 -18.80 -3.81
N ILE A 394 48.39 -19.83 -3.26
CA ILE A 394 48.75 -20.46 -1.96
C ILE A 394 49.63 -21.72 -2.14
N LYS A 395 50.39 -21.82 -3.24
CA LYS A 395 51.28 -22.97 -3.52
C LYS A 395 52.66 -22.60 -4.10
N LYS A 396 53.42 -21.70 -3.45
CA LYS A 396 54.90 -21.63 -3.58
C LYS A 396 55.60 -20.75 -2.51
N ALA A 397 55.65 -21.21 -1.26
CA ALA A 397 56.57 -20.68 -0.24
C ALA A 397 56.75 -21.66 0.95
N ARG A 398 57.62 -22.67 0.79
CA ARG A 398 58.26 -23.36 1.92
C ARG A 398 59.72 -23.61 1.58
N SER A 399 60.59 -22.83 2.20
CA SER A 399 62.01 -23.16 2.42
C SER A 399 62.37 -22.68 3.82
N MET A 400 63.13 -23.47 4.55
CA MET A 400 63.58 -23.13 5.91
C MET A 400 64.87 -22.32 5.83
N GLN A 401 65.11 -21.43 6.80
CA GLN A 401 66.16 -21.66 7.80
C GLN A 401 66.00 -20.74 9.01
N GLU A 402 66.74 -21.05 10.08
CA GLU A 402 66.63 -20.47 11.41
C GLU A 402 67.70 -19.38 11.63
N SER A 403 67.38 -18.35 12.43
CA SER A 403 68.27 -17.90 13.52
C SER A 403 67.60 -16.88 14.46
N ARG A 404 67.72 -17.16 15.77
CA ARG A 404 68.05 -16.29 16.92
C ARG A 404 68.14 -14.75 16.67
N GLN A 405 67.78 -13.85 17.61
CA GLN A 405 67.80 -13.99 19.08
C GLN A 405 67.03 -12.85 19.82
N ASN A 406 66.82 -13.02 21.13
CA ASN A 406 66.60 -11.97 22.18
C ASN A 406 65.25 -11.18 22.14
N HIS A 407 64.47 -10.90 23.22
CA HIS A 407 64.62 -10.68 24.69
C HIS A 407 64.31 -9.20 25.05
N TYR A 408 63.78 -8.76 26.21
CA TYR A 408 63.16 -9.31 27.46
C TYR A 408 61.77 -8.58 27.60
N VAL A 409 60.64 -9.10 28.13
CA VAL A 409 60.28 -9.42 29.56
C VAL A 409 60.27 -8.14 30.44
N GLU A 410 59.29 -7.84 31.31
CA GLU A 410 58.85 -8.46 32.59
C GLU A 410 57.37 -8.04 32.91
N MET A 411 56.46 -8.90 33.42
CA MET A 411 56.09 -9.21 34.84
C MET A 411 55.40 -8.07 35.66
N GLU A 412 54.64 -8.31 36.73
CA GLU A 412 54.23 -9.54 37.47
C GLU A 412 52.73 -9.47 37.91
N VAL A 413 52.26 -10.24 38.91
CA VAL A 413 50.83 -10.57 39.15
C VAL A 413 50.52 -10.83 40.67
N LEU A 414 49.42 -11.53 41.02
CA LEU A 414 49.03 -12.03 42.39
C LEU A 414 48.60 -10.96 43.44
N THR A 415 47.84 -11.21 44.54
CA THR A 415 46.62 -12.02 44.87
C THR A 415 46.11 -11.65 46.28
N ASN A 416 44.82 -11.89 46.64
CA ASN A 416 44.39 -12.87 47.68
C ASN A 416 42.90 -12.81 48.13
N TYR A 417 42.50 -13.83 48.90
CA TYR A 417 41.22 -14.02 49.64
C TYR A 417 41.21 -13.23 50.98
N ASN A 418 40.23 -13.24 51.91
CA ASN A 418 38.92 -13.92 52.18
C ASN A 418 38.18 -13.09 53.29
N THR A 419 36.98 -13.31 53.84
CA THR A 419 35.80 -14.24 53.76
C THR A 419 34.52 -13.40 54.07
N ASP A 420 33.29 -13.97 53.98
CA ASP A 420 32.48 -14.45 55.13
C ASP A 420 30.92 -14.49 54.94
N THR A 421 30.18 -14.90 55.98
CA THR A 421 29.00 -15.78 55.85
C THR A 421 27.74 -15.32 56.62
N THR A 422 26.53 -15.57 56.09
CA THR A 422 25.33 -15.90 56.91
C THR A 422 24.22 -16.60 56.09
N VAL A 423 23.22 -17.22 56.75
CA VAL A 423 22.37 -18.29 56.20
C VAL A 423 20.90 -18.20 56.64
N THR A 424 19.95 -18.58 55.77
CA THR A 424 18.70 -19.31 56.16
C THR A 424 18.07 -20.04 54.96
N GLN A 425 17.29 -21.10 55.21
CA GLN A 425 16.66 -21.96 54.18
C GLN A 425 15.25 -22.42 54.57
N GLN A 426 14.41 -22.69 53.56
CA GLN A 426 13.41 -23.78 53.47
C GLN A 426 13.04 -23.91 51.96
N ALA A 427 13.16 -25.05 51.26
CA ALA A 427 12.70 -26.44 51.47
C ALA A 427 11.18 -26.61 51.21
N LEU A 428 10.67 -27.62 50.49
CA LEU A 428 11.29 -28.74 49.72
C LEU A 428 10.20 -29.47 48.86
N LYS A 429 10.62 -30.48 48.07
CA LYS A 429 9.85 -31.60 47.43
C LYS A 429 9.36 -31.47 45.98
N ILE A 430 9.93 -32.36 45.15
CA ILE A 430 9.27 -33.08 44.03
C ILE A 430 9.27 -34.58 44.43
N PRO A 431 8.28 -35.37 44.01
CA PRO A 431 8.57 -36.76 43.67
C PRO A 431 7.94 -37.22 42.33
N ASN A 432 8.72 -37.92 41.50
CA ASN A 432 8.23 -38.65 40.34
C ASN A 432 7.67 -40.03 40.74
N SER A 433 6.54 -40.46 40.19
CA SER A 433 6.32 -41.83 39.70
C SER A 433 5.06 -41.92 38.83
N GLY A 434 4.99 -42.93 37.94
CA GLY A 434 3.85 -43.17 37.04
C GLY A 434 4.30 -43.78 35.71
N ARG A 435 3.84 -45.00 35.38
CA ARG A 435 4.31 -45.78 34.21
C ARG A 435 3.16 -46.61 33.64
N ALA A 436 3.09 -46.68 32.30
CA ALA A 436 2.11 -47.47 31.51
C ALA A 436 0.65 -46.92 31.59
N MET A 437 -0.26 -47.18 30.64
CA MET A 437 -0.32 -48.30 29.68
C MET A 437 -0.54 -47.89 28.20
N ILE A 438 -0.33 -48.88 27.33
CA ILE A 438 -0.69 -48.90 25.91
C ILE A 438 -2.08 -49.57 25.78
N VAL A 439 -2.92 -49.07 24.88
CA VAL A 439 -4.06 -49.81 24.30
C VAL A 439 -4.07 -49.49 22.80
N GLU A 440 -4.24 -50.52 21.97
CA GLU A 440 -4.22 -50.40 20.50
C GLU A 440 -5.64 -50.25 19.91
N ASP A 441 -5.66 -49.79 18.65
CA ASP A 441 -6.63 -50.10 17.59
C ASP A 441 -8.15 -50.09 17.86
N SER A 442 -8.84 -49.24 17.10
CA SER A 442 -9.31 -49.72 15.79
C SER A 442 -9.76 -48.58 14.88
N ALA A 443 -9.47 -48.72 13.58
CA ALA A 443 -9.83 -47.73 12.56
C ALA A 443 -10.86 -48.29 11.59
N TYR A 444 -11.91 -47.51 11.30
CA TYR A 444 -12.76 -47.69 10.13
C TYR A 444 -13.02 -46.34 9.46
N SER A 445 -12.23 -46.03 8.44
CA SER A 445 -12.44 -44.85 7.59
C SER A 445 -13.14 -45.25 6.29
N VAL A 446 -14.34 -44.72 6.06
CA VAL A 446 -14.98 -44.76 4.74
C VAL A 446 -14.60 -43.47 4.02
N ASN A 447 -13.57 -43.53 3.18
CA ASN A 447 -13.22 -42.43 2.29
C ASN A 447 -14.14 -42.45 1.06
N GLN A 448 -14.91 -41.38 0.87
CA GLN A 448 -15.31 -40.94 -0.48
C GLN A 448 -14.85 -39.51 -0.71
N SER A 449 -14.35 -39.26 -1.92
CA SER A 449 -13.65 -38.03 -2.28
C SER A 449 -14.50 -37.10 -3.13
N SER A 450 -14.37 -35.80 -2.90
CA SER A 450 -14.38 -34.82 -4.00
C SER A 450 -13.68 -33.53 -3.56
N GLY A 451 -12.62 -33.15 -4.29
CA GLY A 451 -11.89 -31.91 -4.05
C GLY A 451 -12.41 -30.78 -4.94
N LYS A 452 -12.48 -29.56 -4.41
CA LYS A 452 -12.68 -28.32 -5.18
C LYS A 452 -11.69 -27.23 -4.76
N ARG A 453 -11.47 -26.27 -5.67
CA ARG A 453 -10.40 -25.27 -5.66
C ARG A 453 -10.72 -24.10 -4.71
N LYS A 454 -9.70 -23.39 -4.22
CA LYS A 454 -9.78 -22.13 -3.44
C LYS A 454 -9.19 -20.96 -4.24
N THR A 455 -9.55 -19.71 -3.94
CA THR A 455 -9.20 -18.53 -4.76
C THR A 455 -8.93 -17.24 -3.97
N ALA A 456 -7.73 -16.70 -4.14
CA ALA A 456 -7.30 -15.28 -4.19
C ALA A 456 -7.61 -14.23 -3.09
N ASP A 457 -8.81 -14.16 -2.50
CA ASP A 457 -9.33 -12.84 -2.03
C ASP A 457 -8.88 -12.35 -0.64
N ASP A 458 -8.14 -13.15 0.15
CA ASP A 458 -7.83 -12.89 1.57
C ASP A 458 -6.85 -11.71 1.86
N ALA A 459 -6.36 -11.00 0.83
CA ALA A 459 -5.19 -10.11 0.95
C ALA A 459 -5.49 -8.67 1.46
N GLU A 460 -6.56 -8.00 1.00
CA GLU A 460 -6.77 -6.57 1.32
C GLU A 460 -7.31 -6.36 2.76
N VAL A 461 -8.01 -7.35 3.32
CA VAL A 461 -8.50 -7.33 4.72
C VAL A 461 -7.35 -7.22 5.74
N ASN A 462 -6.18 -7.78 5.43
CA ASN A 462 -5.02 -7.73 6.33
C ASN A 462 -4.53 -6.29 6.62
N ASP A 463 -4.74 -5.32 5.73
CA ASP A 463 -4.30 -3.93 5.98
C ASP A 463 -5.09 -3.23 7.10
N ARG A 464 -6.31 -3.67 7.40
CA ARG A 464 -7.09 -3.24 8.59
C ARG A 464 -6.78 -4.09 9.84
N LEU A 465 -6.24 -5.30 9.65
CA LEU A 465 -5.92 -6.29 10.69
C LEU A 465 -4.45 -6.27 11.17
N LYS A 466 -3.57 -5.47 10.54
CA LYS A 466 -2.13 -5.31 10.88
C LYS A 466 -1.88 -4.68 12.26
N ARG A 467 -2.14 -5.44 13.33
CA ARG A 467 -1.65 -5.17 14.69
C ARG A 467 -1.34 -6.43 15.52
N VAL A 468 -1.18 -7.60 14.88
CA VAL A 468 -0.99 -8.89 15.55
C VAL A 468 0.16 -9.71 14.96
N GLN A 469 1.11 -10.06 15.82
CA GLN A 469 2.06 -11.19 15.77
C GLN A 469 2.23 -11.65 17.25
N LEU A 470 2.65 -12.85 17.64
CA LEU A 470 3.34 -13.99 17.02
C LEU A 470 2.51 -15.29 17.31
N SER A 471 2.76 -16.51 16.79
CA SER A 471 4.03 -17.26 16.82
C SER A 471 4.00 -18.57 15.98
N SER A 472 4.95 -19.48 16.22
CA SER A 472 5.38 -20.62 15.38
C SER A 472 4.62 -21.96 15.68
N ASN A 473 4.89 -23.14 15.07
CA ASN A 473 6.12 -23.66 14.43
C ASN A 473 5.92 -24.96 13.59
N ALA A 474 7.01 -25.38 12.90
CA ALA A 474 7.26 -26.71 12.26
C ALA A 474 6.32 -27.16 11.11
N GLY A 475 6.75 -28.04 10.17
CA GLY A 475 8.07 -28.67 9.96
C GLY A 475 8.16 -29.38 8.58
N LEU A 476 9.37 -29.72 8.12
CA LEU A 476 9.61 -30.45 6.87
C LEU A 476 9.62 -31.98 7.09
N ILE A 477 9.43 -32.76 6.02
CA ILE A 477 10.33 -33.84 5.58
C ILE A 477 10.03 -34.22 4.12
N ALA A 478 10.96 -34.88 3.44
CA ALA A 478 10.88 -35.23 2.01
C ALA A 478 11.44 -36.65 1.76
N MET A 479 11.26 -37.14 0.51
CA MET A 479 12.08 -38.11 -0.26
C MET A 479 11.28 -39.28 -0.89
N ASN A 480 11.45 -39.42 -2.22
CA ASN A 480 11.75 -40.65 -3.00
C ASN A 480 10.74 -41.84 -2.94
N ASN A 481 10.68 -42.77 -3.92
CA ASN A 481 11.63 -43.13 -4.97
C ASN A 481 10.96 -43.76 -6.24
N SER A 482 11.81 -44.14 -7.21
CA SER A 482 11.64 -45.00 -8.43
C SER A 482 10.56 -46.12 -8.44
N ALA A 483 10.09 -46.69 -9.58
CA ALA A 483 10.73 -46.88 -10.91
C ALA A 483 9.72 -47.02 -12.11
N GLY A 484 10.24 -47.14 -13.36
CA GLY A 484 9.48 -47.42 -14.60
C GLY A 484 9.47 -48.91 -15.02
N PRO A 485 9.57 -49.32 -16.32
CA PRO A 485 9.82 -48.54 -17.56
C PRO A 485 8.99 -49.01 -18.81
N SER A 486 9.53 -48.86 -20.03
CA SER A 486 9.06 -49.33 -21.37
C SER A 486 7.96 -48.50 -22.08
N SER A 487 7.92 -48.35 -23.42
CA SER A 487 8.92 -48.63 -24.49
C SER A 487 8.70 -47.76 -25.76
N LEU A 488 9.77 -47.61 -26.56
CA LEU A 488 9.81 -47.14 -27.97
C LEU A 488 9.90 -48.38 -28.90
N PRO A 489 9.75 -48.34 -30.26
CA PRO A 489 10.07 -47.27 -31.25
C PRO A 489 8.91 -47.01 -32.27
N GLU A 490 8.97 -46.37 -33.46
CA GLU A 490 9.90 -46.42 -34.62
C GLU A 490 10.07 -45.08 -35.41
N LYS A 491 10.47 -45.12 -36.69
CA LYS A 491 11.39 -44.15 -37.34
C LYS A 491 11.06 -43.81 -38.80
N ALA A 492 11.38 -42.56 -39.17
CA ALA A 492 11.82 -42.11 -40.52
C ALA A 492 10.76 -42.15 -41.67
N PRO A 493 11.04 -41.58 -42.87
CA PRO A 493 12.22 -40.83 -43.34
C PRO A 493 11.96 -39.41 -43.91
N ASN A 494 13.04 -38.66 -44.15
CA ASN A 494 13.05 -37.39 -44.91
C ASN A 494 13.70 -37.57 -46.29
N PRO A 495 13.20 -36.91 -47.35
CA PRO A 495 13.95 -36.63 -48.60
C PRO A 495 14.40 -35.13 -48.62
N PRO A 496 14.94 -34.53 -49.70
CA PRO A 496 16.33 -34.03 -49.64
C PRO A 496 16.47 -32.50 -49.65
N LYS A 497 17.71 -32.03 -49.43
CA LYS A 497 18.08 -30.61 -49.50
C LYS A 497 18.34 -30.18 -50.96
N SER A 498 17.93 -28.97 -51.31
CA SER A 498 18.54 -28.18 -52.39
C SER A 498 19.21 -26.94 -51.80
N SER A 499 20.23 -26.41 -52.49
CA SER A 499 21.10 -25.35 -51.96
C SER A 499 21.09 -24.10 -52.82
N ALA A 500 20.85 -22.93 -52.21
CA ALA A 500 21.12 -21.63 -52.80
C ALA A 500 21.81 -20.73 -51.75
N ASN A 501 23.01 -20.26 -52.06
CA ASN A 501 23.80 -19.42 -51.15
C ASN A 501 23.38 -17.95 -51.26
N ALA A 502 22.66 -17.44 -50.26
CA ALA A 502 22.51 -16.01 -50.02
C ALA A 502 23.26 -15.63 -48.73
N ARG A 503 24.18 -14.66 -48.79
CA ARG A 503 24.90 -14.15 -47.60
C ARG A 503 24.01 -13.21 -46.79
N SER A 504 23.04 -13.75 -46.05
CA SER A 504 22.28 -12.98 -45.06
C SER A 504 23.16 -12.60 -43.87
N CYS A 505 23.12 -11.34 -43.44
CA CYS A 505 23.70 -10.91 -42.17
C CYS A 505 23.11 -11.74 -41.01
N SER A 506 23.95 -12.18 -40.07
CA SER A 506 23.56 -13.15 -39.04
C SER A 506 22.77 -12.52 -37.88
N THR A 507 21.53 -12.12 -38.16
CA THR A 507 20.52 -11.91 -37.11
C THR A 507 20.39 -13.19 -36.28
N LYS A 508 20.84 -13.16 -35.02
CA LYS A 508 20.70 -14.30 -34.10
C LYS A 508 19.23 -14.70 -34.04
N ALA A 509 18.91 -15.96 -34.35
CA ALA A 509 17.56 -16.48 -34.24
C ALA A 509 17.08 -16.35 -32.78
N VAL A 510 16.19 -15.40 -32.53
CA VAL A 510 15.69 -15.09 -31.19
C VAL A 510 14.86 -16.28 -30.70
N LYS A 511 15.46 -17.10 -29.82
CA LYS A 511 14.76 -18.25 -29.27
C LYS A 511 13.60 -17.76 -28.39
N MET A 512 12.37 -17.96 -28.84
CA MET A 512 11.17 -17.66 -28.07
C MET A 512 10.98 -18.69 -26.95
N VAL A 513 10.39 -18.26 -25.84
CA VAL A 513 10.06 -19.08 -24.67
C VAL A 513 8.63 -18.73 -24.23
N ASN A 514 7.78 -19.74 -24.07
CA ASN A 514 6.47 -19.55 -23.44
C ASN A 514 6.71 -19.18 -21.97
N THR A 515 6.14 -18.06 -21.51
CA THR A 515 6.27 -17.58 -20.12
C THR A 515 4.90 -17.12 -19.62
N GLU A 516 4.58 -17.40 -18.37
CA GLU A 516 3.36 -16.90 -17.72
C GLU A 516 3.51 -15.39 -17.46
N VAL A 517 2.69 -14.59 -18.15
CA VAL A 517 2.57 -13.15 -17.97
C VAL A 517 1.38 -12.86 -17.08
N ILE A 518 1.62 -12.04 -16.06
CA ILE A 518 0.70 -11.78 -14.94
C ILE A 518 0.26 -10.31 -14.96
N ILE A 519 -0.95 -10.04 -14.48
CA ILE A 519 -1.46 -8.68 -14.26
C ILE A 519 -1.39 -8.41 -12.75
N PRO A 520 -0.41 -7.65 -12.23
CA PRO A 520 -0.26 -7.49 -10.78
C PRO A 520 -1.27 -6.47 -10.24
N ARG A 521 -2.29 -6.96 -9.52
CA ARG A 521 -3.32 -6.20 -8.79
C ARG A 521 -3.85 -4.99 -9.58
N ASP A 522 -4.72 -5.23 -10.57
CA ASP A 522 -5.35 -4.09 -11.26
C ASP A 522 -6.28 -3.31 -10.31
N ARG A 523 -6.19 -1.99 -10.37
CA ARG A 523 -7.01 -1.04 -9.60
C ARG A 523 -7.52 0.06 -10.52
N GLN A 524 -8.77 0.45 -10.34
CA GLN A 524 -9.40 1.60 -11.02
C GLN A 524 -9.33 2.80 -10.08
N PHE A 525 -8.72 3.90 -10.54
CA PHE A 525 -8.83 5.20 -9.87
C PHE A 525 -10.20 5.80 -10.18
N THR A 526 -10.86 6.31 -9.15
CA THR A 526 -12.22 6.84 -9.21
C THR A 526 -12.33 8.15 -8.43
N ALA A 527 -13.30 8.96 -8.82
CA ALA A 527 -13.75 10.14 -8.06
C ALA A 527 -15.27 10.10 -7.91
N ALA A 528 -15.78 10.51 -6.75
CA ALA A 528 -17.21 10.59 -6.45
C ALA A 528 -17.51 11.86 -5.63
N GLY A 529 -18.42 12.69 -6.12
CA GLY A 529 -19.00 13.82 -5.38
C GLY A 529 -20.18 13.35 -4.55
N ILE A 530 -20.10 13.48 -3.23
CA ILE A 530 -21.00 12.87 -2.25
C ILE A 530 -21.60 13.97 -1.35
N SER A 531 -22.90 13.91 -1.12
CA SER A 531 -23.70 14.91 -0.41
C SER A 531 -24.53 14.29 0.72
N PRO A 532 -24.74 14.99 1.85
CA PRO A 532 -24.22 16.31 2.18
C PRO A 532 -22.78 16.27 2.69
N TYR A 533 -22.12 17.43 2.73
CA TYR A 533 -21.00 17.64 3.64
C TYR A 533 -21.49 17.57 5.11
N GLY A 534 -20.69 16.98 6.00
CA GLY A 534 -21.04 16.84 7.41
C GLY A 534 -19.80 16.62 8.29
N ARG A 535 -20.00 16.74 9.61
CA ARG A 535 -18.96 16.46 10.62
C ARG A 535 -19.00 14.97 11.01
N PRO A 536 -17.86 14.27 11.23
CA PRO A 536 -17.89 12.93 11.81
C PRO A 536 -18.61 12.90 13.17
N ILE A 537 -19.22 11.76 13.52
CA ILE A 537 -20.06 11.63 14.72
C ILE A 537 -19.33 11.99 16.03
N ASP A 538 -17.99 11.85 16.09
CA ASP A 538 -17.19 12.21 17.27
C ASP A 538 -16.98 13.74 17.47
N LYS A 539 -17.55 14.57 16.59
CA LYS A 539 -17.48 16.05 16.65
C LYS A 539 -18.81 16.69 17.05
N PHE A 540 -19.71 15.95 17.69
CA PHE A 540 -21.01 16.41 18.20
C PHE A 540 -20.90 17.68 19.08
N ARG A 541 -21.96 18.50 19.06
CA ARG A 541 -22.12 19.71 19.88
C ARG A 541 -22.83 19.44 21.21
N SER A 542 -23.69 18.42 21.26
CA SER A 542 -24.49 18.04 22.44
C SER A 542 -24.76 16.53 22.44
N ALA A 543 -25.19 15.98 23.59
CA ALA A 543 -25.66 14.60 23.66
C ALA A 543 -26.87 14.37 22.75
N LEU A 544 -27.81 15.32 22.70
CA LEU A 544 -28.96 15.29 21.78
C LEU A 544 -28.53 15.17 20.30
N GLU A 545 -27.51 15.93 19.87
CA GLU A 545 -26.98 15.82 18.50
C GLU A 545 -26.34 14.45 18.22
N LEU A 546 -25.63 13.87 19.19
CA LEU A 546 -25.06 12.53 19.09
C LEU A 546 -26.15 11.44 18.94
N ILE A 547 -27.18 11.47 19.80
CA ILE A 547 -28.22 10.43 19.81
C ILE A 547 -29.13 10.54 18.58
N ILE A 548 -29.45 11.75 18.12
CA ILE A 548 -30.13 11.95 16.82
C ILE A 548 -29.26 11.41 15.68
N GLY A 549 -27.97 11.75 15.63
CA GLY A 549 -27.05 11.29 14.59
C GLY A 549 -26.94 9.77 14.47
N ILE A 550 -26.94 9.06 15.60
CA ILE A 550 -26.93 7.59 15.62
C ILE A 550 -28.32 7.01 15.30
N SER A 551 -29.40 7.61 15.81
CA SER A 551 -30.79 7.18 15.52
C SER A 551 -31.11 7.23 14.02
N ASP A 552 -30.77 8.33 13.36
CA ASP A 552 -30.95 8.50 11.91
C ASP A 552 -30.08 7.53 11.10
N ALA A 553 -28.85 7.26 11.54
CA ALA A 553 -27.98 6.29 10.89
C ALA A 553 -28.48 4.84 11.03
N ILE A 554 -29.12 4.48 12.16
CA ILE A 554 -29.81 3.19 12.34
C ILE A 554 -31.05 3.10 11.44
N LYS A 555 -31.82 4.19 11.33
CA LYS A 555 -32.98 4.30 10.42
C LYS A 555 -32.56 4.17 8.94
N ALA A 556 -31.47 4.83 8.55
CA ALA A 556 -30.86 4.70 7.23
C ALA A 556 -30.37 3.28 6.95
N HIS A 557 -29.67 2.66 7.91
CA HIS A 557 -29.20 1.28 7.81
C HIS A 557 -30.34 0.27 7.63
N ARG A 558 -31.46 0.46 8.33
CA ARG A 558 -32.69 -0.32 8.14
C ARG A 558 -33.21 -0.22 6.70
N SER A 559 -33.38 0.98 6.17
CA SER A 559 -33.88 1.15 4.80
C SER A 559 -32.88 0.69 3.73
N LEU A 560 -31.58 0.87 3.95
CA LEU A 560 -30.53 0.31 3.09
C LEU A 560 -30.63 -1.23 2.98
N LEU A 561 -30.89 -1.91 4.10
CA LEU A 561 -31.11 -3.36 4.15
C LEU A 561 -32.46 -3.76 3.53
N MET A 562 -33.54 -3.06 3.90
CA MET A 562 -34.91 -3.48 3.58
C MET A 562 -35.33 -3.10 2.17
N ASP A 563 -34.90 -1.95 1.66
CA ASP A 563 -35.38 -1.40 0.40
C ASP A 563 -34.33 -1.62 -0.71
N ALA A 564 -33.08 -1.21 -0.49
CA ALA A 564 -31.98 -1.40 -1.46
C ALA A 564 -31.31 -2.79 -1.42
N LYS A 565 -31.60 -3.61 -0.40
CA LYS A 565 -30.99 -4.95 -0.17
C LYS A 565 -29.47 -4.93 0.02
N ILE A 566 -28.91 -3.82 0.52
CA ILE A 566 -27.48 -3.64 0.77
C ILE A 566 -27.18 -3.83 2.27
N LEU A 567 -26.13 -4.57 2.60
CA LEU A 567 -25.61 -4.72 3.97
C LEU A 567 -24.27 -3.99 4.10
N HIS A 568 -24.12 -3.12 5.11
CA HIS A 568 -23.03 -2.13 5.20
C HIS A 568 -21.68 -2.74 5.62
N ARG A 569 -21.66 -3.58 6.66
CA ARG A 569 -20.47 -4.34 7.15
C ARG A 569 -19.32 -3.53 7.76
N ASP A 570 -19.34 -2.20 7.73
CA ASP A 570 -18.30 -1.33 8.33
C ASP A 570 -18.88 -0.09 9.02
N ILE A 571 -19.92 -0.30 9.84
CA ILE A 571 -20.42 0.73 10.76
C ILE A 571 -19.29 1.14 11.72
N SER A 572 -18.92 2.42 11.68
CA SER A 572 -17.83 2.98 12.47
C SER A 572 -18.04 4.47 12.76
N VAL A 573 -17.29 5.01 13.72
CA VAL A 573 -17.28 6.44 14.07
C VAL A 573 -16.94 7.36 12.88
N ASN A 574 -16.21 6.87 11.87
CA ASN A 574 -15.90 7.69 10.69
C ASN A 574 -17.01 7.68 9.63
N ASN A 575 -17.90 6.70 9.70
CA ASN A 575 -18.86 6.38 8.63
C ASN A 575 -20.29 6.88 8.95
N ILE A 576 -20.44 7.65 10.03
CA ILE A 576 -21.65 8.38 10.41
C ILE A 576 -21.31 9.87 10.46
N LEU A 577 -22.06 10.67 9.71
CA LEU A 577 -21.94 12.13 9.66
C LEU A 577 -23.10 12.82 10.38
N LEU A 578 -22.79 13.94 11.03
CA LEU A 578 -23.73 14.92 11.55
C LEU A 578 -23.92 16.04 10.53
N THR A 579 -25.17 16.26 10.13
CA THR A 579 -25.55 17.28 9.12
C THR A 579 -25.85 18.65 9.71
N GLY A 580 -25.94 18.77 11.04
CA GLY A 580 -26.13 20.05 11.71
C GLY A 580 -24.94 20.99 11.48
N ILE A 581 -25.13 22.04 10.70
CA ILE A 581 -24.16 23.13 10.56
C ILE A 581 -24.40 24.19 11.65
N GLU A 582 -23.43 25.09 11.86
CA GLU A 582 -23.51 26.13 12.90
C GLU A 582 -24.67 27.11 12.68
N THR A 583 -25.15 27.26 11.45
CA THR A 583 -26.26 28.12 11.04
C THR A 583 -27.59 27.38 10.85
N SER A 584 -27.74 26.17 11.40
CA SER A 584 -28.96 25.35 11.25
C SER A 584 -29.25 24.52 12.50
N ASP A 585 -30.40 24.77 13.11
CA ASP A 585 -30.93 24.01 14.25
C ASP A 585 -31.41 22.59 13.87
N LYS A 586 -31.46 22.26 12.57
CA LYS A 586 -31.72 20.90 12.10
C LYS A 586 -30.54 19.98 12.41
N LEU A 587 -30.61 19.33 13.57
CA LEU A 587 -29.83 18.16 13.92
C LEU A 587 -30.28 16.98 13.04
N GLY A 588 -29.34 16.12 12.64
CA GLY A 588 -29.61 14.97 11.79
C GLY A 588 -28.37 14.14 11.49
N GLY A 589 -28.56 12.84 11.26
CA GLY A 589 -27.50 11.89 10.89
C GLY A 589 -27.56 11.46 9.42
N VAL A 590 -26.39 11.16 8.85
CA VAL A 590 -26.24 10.52 7.53
C VAL A 590 -25.22 9.39 7.59
N LEU A 591 -25.54 8.25 6.98
CA LEU A 591 -24.68 7.07 6.87
C LEU A 591 -23.91 7.09 5.53
N ILE A 592 -22.60 6.81 5.58
CA ILE A 592 -21.66 6.90 4.44
C ILE A 592 -20.76 5.66 4.30
N ASP A 593 -19.90 5.64 3.27
CA ASP A 593 -18.81 4.67 3.06
C ASP A 593 -19.28 3.23 2.80
N LEU A 594 -19.90 2.98 1.63
CA LEU A 594 -20.32 1.64 1.18
C LEU A 594 -19.16 0.80 0.61
N ASP A 595 -17.91 1.18 0.92
CA ASP A 595 -16.65 0.66 0.37
C ASP A 595 -16.35 -0.82 0.79
N LEU A 596 -17.11 -1.37 1.75
CA LEU A 596 -17.09 -2.79 2.16
C LEU A 596 -18.48 -3.47 2.14
N ALA A 597 -19.51 -2.78 1.63
CA ALA A 597 -20.88 -3.27 1.63
C ALA A 597 -21.11 -4.38 0.59
N THR A 598 -22.16 -5.18 0.75
CA THR A 598 -22.56 -6.22 -0.21
C THR A 598 -24.05 -6.21 -0.52
N LEU A 599 -24.40 -6.60 -1.75
CA LEU A 599 -25.77 -6.74 -2.23
C LEU A 599 -26.31 -8.14 -1.93
N LEU A 600 -27.35 -8.22 -1.11
CA LEU A 600 -28.02 -9.46 -0.73
C LEU A 600 -28.90 -9.97 -1.87
N LYS A 601 -28.64 -11.20 -2.34
CA LYS A 601 -29.49 -11.90 -3.32
C LYS A 601 -30.18 -13.08 -2.65
N ASP A 602 -31.50 -13.16 -2.79
CA ASP A 602 -32.34 -14.22 -2.20
C ASP A 602 -32.12 -14.40 -0.68
N GLY A 603 -31.88 -13.28 0.03
CA GLY A 603 -31.57 -13.27 1.46
C GLY A 603 -30.18 -13.79 1.83
N LYS A 604 -29.29 -14.03 0.86
CA LYS A 604 -27.95 -14.60 1.05
C LYS A 604 -26.85 -13.67 0.53
N VAL A 605 -25.74 -13.69 1.25
CA VAL A 605 -24.47 -13.05 0.87
C VAL A 605 -23.79 -13.91 -0.20
N GLN A 606 -23.12 -13.27 -1.18
CA GLN A 606 -22.45 -14.00 -2.27
C GLN A 606 -21.23 -14.79 -1.77
N GLU A 607 -20.88 -15.90 -2.44
CA GLU A 607 -19.81 -16.79 -1.96
C GLU A 607 -18.40 -16.16 -1.96
N LYS A 608 -18.22 -14.98 -2.58
CA LYS A 608 -16.96 -14.22 -2.57
C LYS A 608 -16.77 -13.33 -1.32
N ASP A 609 -17.86 -12.95 -0.65
CA ASP A 609 -17.84 -11.93 0.41
C ASP A 609 -17.33 -12.41 1.78
N ARG A 610 -16.80 -13.64 1.84
CA ARG A 610 -16.70 -14.47 3.06
C ARG A 610 -15.54 -14.13 4.01
N VAL A 611 -14.87 -13.00 3.79
CA VAL A 611 -13.71 -12.52 4.56
C VAL A 611 -14.16 -11.62 5.72
N VAL A 612 -13.44 -11.66 6.84
CA VAL A 612 -13.73 -10.84 8.03
C VAL A 612 -13.53 -9.35 7.74
N THR A 613 -14.64 -8.63 7.57
CA THR A 613 -14.67 -7.20 7.22
C THR A 613 -14.99 -6.30 8.42
N GLY A 614 -14.58 -5.03 8.34
CA GLY A 614 -14.95 -3.99 9.28
C GLY A 614 -13.76 -3.31 9.96
N THR A 615 -14.07 -2.48 10.96
CA THR A 615 -13.09 -1.71 11.76
C THR A 615 -12.97 -2.33 13.15
N MET A 616 -11.79 -2.87 13.53
CA MET A 616 -11.56 -3.74 14.70
C MET A 616 -12.30 -3.33 15.99
N GLN A 617 -12.29 -2.04 16.33
CA GLN A 617 -13.00 -1.44 17.46
C GLN A 617 -14.49 -1.85 17.51
N PHE A 618 -15.13 -1.92 16.35
CA PHE A 618 -16.58 -2.05 16.16
C PHE A 618 -17.00 -3.43 15.61
N ILE A 619 -16.08 -4.33 15.28
CA ILE A 619 -16.43 -5.71 14.84
C ILE A 619 -17.17 -6.46 15.97
N ALA A 620 -18.29 -7.09 15.62
CA ALA A 620 -19.14 -7.88 16.53
C ALA A 620 -18.47 -9.13 17.11
N LEU A 621 -18.93 -9.59 18.27
CA LEU A 621 -18.42 -10.77 18.99
C LEU A 621 -18.44 -12.03 18.13
N ASP A 622 -19.55 -12.31 17.44
CA ASP A 622 -19.69 -13.54 16.64
C ASP A 622 -18.74 -13.54 15.43
N ILE A 623 -18.46 -12.37 14.84
CA ILE A 623 -17.47 -12.24 13.76
C ILE A 623 -16.06 -12.53 14.30
N LEU A 624 -15.69 -11.89 15.42
CA LEU A 624 -14.40 -12.13 16.08
C LEU A 624 -14.24 -13.60 16.50
N SER A 625 -15.28 -14.21 17.08
CA SER A 625 -15.24 -15.61 17.52
C SER A 625 -14.89 -16.55 16.38
N ASN A 626 -15.59 -16.42 15.24
CA ASN A 626 -15.33 -17.26 14.08
C ASN A 626 -13.93 -17.02 13.47
N SER A 627 -13.38 -15.80 13.57
CA SER A 627 -12.06 -15.48 12.99
C SER A 627 -10.88 -16.21 13.63
N PHE A 628 -11.01 -16.67 14.89
CA PHE A 628 -9.99 -17.48 15.56
C PHE A 628 -10.43 -18.91 15.90
N ALA A 629 -11.74 -19.21 15.93
CA ALA A 629 -12.24 -20.55 16.23
C ALA A 629 -11.98 -21.59 15.11
N THR A 630 -11.79 -21.17 13.85
CA THR A 630 -11.46 -22.07 12.75
C THR A 630 -10.70 -21.34 11.63
N THR A 631 -9.52 -21.83 11.27
CA THR A 631 -8.66 -21.22 10.25
C THR A 631 -9.30 -21.28 8.86
N GLY A 632 -9.63 -20.12 8.29
CA GLY A 632 -10.36 -20.02 7.03
C GLY A 632 -11.87 -20.28 7.17
N ALA A 633 -12.44 -20.04 8.36
CA ALA A 633 -13.89 -20.02 8.56
C ALA A 633 -14.57 -18.92 7.73
N VAL A 634 -15.71 -19.28 7.16
CA VAL A 634 -16.59 -18.39 6.42
C VAL A 634 -17.46 -17.63 7.41
N VAL A 635 -17.33 -16.30 7.48
CA VAL A 635 -18.18 -15.46 8.33
C VAL A 635 -19.22 -14.74 7.49
N ASN A 636 -20.48 -15.15 7.60
CA ASN A 636 -21.59 -14.41 7.03
C ASN A 636 -21.88 -13.18 7.92
N HIS A 637 -21.62 -11.98 7.41
CA HIS A 637 -22.15 -10.76 8.03
C HIS A 637 -23.69 -10.75 7.97
N THR A 638 -24.32 -10.17 8.99
CA THR A 638 -25.77 -9.98 9.07
C THR A 638 -26.08 -8.58 9.61
N TYR A 639 -27.32 -8.11 9.44
CA TYR A 639 -27.75 -6.80 9.95
C TYR A 639 -27.62 -6.65 11.48
N ARG A 640 -27.72 -7.77 12.24
CA ARG A 640 -27.39 -7.78 13.68
C ARG A 640 -25.97 -7.28 13.89
N HIS A 641 -24.98 -7.77 13.14
CA HIS A 641 -23.57 -7.43 13.39
C HIS A 641 -23.32 -5.93 13.24
N ASP A 642 -23.94 -5.31 12.24
CA ASP A 642 -23.90 -3.86 12.03
C ASP A 642 -24.62 -3.09 13.18
N LEU A 643 -25.73 -3.62 13.71
CA LEU A 643 -26.41 -3.08 14.92
C LEU A 643 -25.57 -3.22 16.20
N GLU A 644 -24.79 -4.29 16.34
CA GLU A 644 -23.82 -4.44 17.43
C GLU A 644 -22.65 -3.46 17.27
N SER A 645 -22.21 -3.21 16.04
CA SER A 645 -21.26 -2.13 15.73
C SER A 645 -21.81 -0.74 16.10
N PHE A 646 -23.11 -0.46 15.90
CA PHE A 646 -23.74 0.78 16.36
C PHE A 646 -23.68 0.94 17.90
N LEU A 647 -23.93 -0.12 18.68
CA LEU A 647 -23.74 -0.10 20.14
C LEU A 647 -22.28 0.18 20.51
N TYR A 648 -21.33 -0.43 19.81
CA TYR A 648 -19.90 -0.18 20.03
C TYR A 648 -19.47 1.24 19.63
N VAL A 649 -20.10 1.86 18.62
CA VAL A 649 -19.91 3.29 18.30
C VAL A 649 -20.43 4.16 19.44
N LEU A 650 -21.64 3.93 19.94
CA LEU A 650 -22.22 4.67 21.08
C LEU A 650 -21.29 4.62 22.31
N ILE A 651 -20.90 3.41 22.73
CA ILE A 651 -19.99 3.21 23.87
C ILE A 651 -18.63 3.89 23.65
N TRP A 652 -18.08 3.80 22.43
CA TRP A 652 -16.79 4.42 22.12
C TRP A 652 -16.84 5.94 22.21
N VAL A 653 -17.90 6.57 21.68
CA VAL A 653 -18.06 8.03 21.75
C VAL A 653 -18.33 8.47 23.19
N CYS A 654 -19.21 7.79 23.93
CA CYS A 654 -19.53 8.18 25.30
C CYS A 654 -18.35 8.04 26.28
N ILE A 655 -17.42 7.11 26.05
CA ILE A 655 -16.21 6.94 26.88
C ILE A 655 -15.05 7.85 26.41
N ASN A 656 -14.82 8.00 25.10
CA ASN A 656 -13.64 8.72 24.62
C ASN A 656 -13.87 10.23 24.40
N CYS A 657 -15.08 10.63 24.05
CA CYS A 657 -15.46 12.01 23.75
C CYS A 657 -16.22 12.65 24.92
N GLY A 658 -16.57 13.94 24.79
CA GLY A 658 -17.29 14.67 25.85
C GLY A 658 -16.44 15.02 27.08
N TRP A 659 -15.14 14.73 27.05
CA TRP A 659 -14.16 15.19 28.04
C TRP A 659 -13.42 16.43 27.52
N ASN A 660 -12.90 17.25 28.44
CA ASN A 660 -11.95 18.29 28.07
C ASN A 660 -10.66 17.66 27.49
N LYS A 661 -9.99 18.38 26.60
CA LYS A 661 -8.84 17.87 25.84
C LYS A 661 -7.71 17.43 26.79
N GLY A 662 -7.44 16.13 26.83
CA GLY A 662 -6.41 15.53 27.70
C GLY A 662 -6.83 15.29 29.15
N THR A 663 -8.13 15.41 29.48
CA THR A 663 -8.65 15.16 30.84
C THR A 663 -9.45 13.86 30.97
N ASN A 664 -9.41 12.99 29.97
CA ASN A 664 -10.16 11.72 29.98
C ASN A 664 -9.45 10.67 30.87
N PRO A 665 -10.02 10.26 32.02
CA PRO A 665 -9.39 9.27 32.91
C PRO A 665 -9.44 7.83 32.35
N HIS A 666 -10.07 7.62 31.19
CA HIS A 666 -10.41 6.31 30.62
C HIS A 666 -10.02 6.14 29.15
N GLU A 667 -9.23 7.06 28.58
CA GLU A 667 -8.73 7.01 27.18
C GLU A 667 -8.12 5.65 26.80
N VAL A 668 -7.41 5.00 27.75
CA VAL A 668 -6.80 3.67 27.53
C VAL A 668 -7.74 2.48 27.72
N PHE A 669 -8.96 2.66 28.25
CA PHE A 669 -9.87 1.56 28.59
C PHE A 669 -10.28 0.74 27.35
N LEU A 670 -10.68 1.43 26.28
CA LEU A 670 -11.09 0.79 25.02
C LEU A 670 -9.90 0.35 24.14
N SER A 671 -8.64 0.55 24.58
CA SER A 671 -7.46 0.06 23.84
C SER A 671 -7.51 -1.45 23.59
N LYS A 672 -8.01 -2.23 24.56
CA LYS A 672 -8.18 -3.68 24.46
C LYS A 672 -9.29 -4.13 23.51
N TRP A 673 -10.08 -3.21 22.95
CA TRP A 673 -11.03 -3.53 21.87
C TRP A 673 -10.37 -3.51 20.48
N TYR A 674 -9.09 -3.11 20.38
CA TYR A 674 -8.34 -3.03 19.12
C TYR A 674 -6.82 -3.33 19.25
N THR A 675 -6.37 -3.88 20.37
CA THR A 675 -4.98 -4.28 20.63
C THR A 675 -4.92 -5.66 21.27
N GLY A 676 -3.94 -6.47 20.87
CA GLY A 676 -3.89 -7.91 21.16
C GLY A 676 -4.48 -8.74 20.01
N THR A 677 -4.49 -10.05 20.20
CA THR A 677 -5.08 -11.02 19.27
C THR A 677 -6.60 -10.86 19.15
N ALA A 678 -7.21 -11.39 18.08
CA ALA A 678 -8.66 -11.40 17.93
C ALA A 678 -9.38 -12.13 19.09
N GLN A 679 -8.73 -13.14 19.68
CA GLN A 679 -9.24 -13.86 20.85
C GLN A 679 -9.23 -12.99 22.12
N GLU A 680 -8.13 -12.28 22.40
CA GLU A 680 -8.08 -11.34 23.53
C GLU A 680 -9.10 -10.21 23.39
N ILE A 681 -9.25 -9.66 22.17
CA ILE A 681 -10.22 -8.60 21.86
C ILE A 681 -11.66 -9.11 22.06
N HIS A 682 -11.96 -10.34 21.60
CA HIS A 682 -13.26 -10.98 21.79
C HIS A 682 -13.57 -11.22 23.26
N LEU A 683 -12.70 -11.90 24.01
CA LEU A 683 -12.90 -12.19 25.44
C LEU A 683 -13.07 -10.91 26.26
N HIS A 684 -12.30 -9.87 25.94
CA HIS A 684 -12.42 -8.57 26.61
C HIS A 684 -13.74 -7.87 26.29
N LYS A 685 -14.20 -7.88 25.03
CA LYS A 685 -15.53 -7.36 24.66
C LYS A 685 -16.65 -8.16 25.31
N GLU A 686 -16.62 -9.49 25.22
CA GLU A 686 -17.63 -10.41 25.75
C GLU A 686 -17.83 -10.20 27.25
N TYR A 687 -16.74 -10.14 28.02
CA TYR A 687 -16.78 -9.84 29.45
C TYR A 687 -17.56 -8.57 29.76
N TYR A 688 -17.27 -7.46 29.08
CA TYR A 688 -17.95 -6.19 29.33
C TYR A 688 -19.39 -6.14 28.79
N MET A 689 -19.78 -7.03 27.86
CA MET A 689 -21.18 -7.19 27.44
C MET A 689 -22.02 -8.07 28.40
N THR A 690 -21.44 -8.62 29.47
CA THR A 690 -22.19 -9.31 30.54
C THR A 690 -22.87 -8.30 31.48
N LEU A 691 -24.07 -8.65 31.99
CA LEU A 691 -24.93 -7.76 32.79
C LEU A 691 -24.16 -7.06 33.94
N GLY A 692 -23.63 -7.82 34.91
CA GLY A 692 -22.86 -7.30 36.05
C GLY A 692 -21.44 -6.79 35.73
N SER A 693 -21.10 -6.62 34.45
CA SER A 693 -19.87 -5.96 34.00
C SER A 693 -20.14 -4.74 33.12
N PHE A 694 -21.35 -4.61 32.55
CA PHE A 694 -21.73 -3.48 31.71
C PHE A 694 -21.83 -2.17 32.52
N GLU A 695 -22.24 -2.23 33.79
CA GLU A 695 -22.15 -1.11 34.75
C GLU A 695 -20.74 -0.46 34.79
N LYS A 696 -19.68 -1.27 34.63
CA LYS A 696 -18.27 -0.81 34.63
C LYS A 696 -17.88 -0.11 33.33
N VAL A 697 -18.69 -0.25 32.27
CA VAL A 697 -18.60 0.50 31.01
C VAL A 697 -19.31 1.84 31.17
N LEU A 698 -20.52 1.84 31.73
CA LEU A 698 -21.34 3.03 31.96
C LEU A 698 -20.69 3.99 32.95
N PHE A 699 -20.05 3.49 34.02
CA PHE A 699 -19.26 4.30 34.95
C PHE A 699 -18.12 5.08 34.26
N LYS A 700 -17.75 4.72 33.02
CA LYS A 700 -16.67 5.35 32.26
C LYS A 700 -17.13 6.36 31.22
N PHE A 701 -18.44 6.58 31.08
CA PHE A 701 -18.97 7.62 30.23
C PHE A 701 -18.55 9.00 30.78
N SER A 702 -18.33 9.99 29.91
CA SER A 702 -18.24 11.39 30.36
C SER A 702 -19.57 11.78 31.06
N PRO A 703 -19.55 12.62 32.12
CA PRO A 703 -20.76 13.17 32.74
C PRO A 703 -21.72 13.86 31.75
N MET A 704 -21.21 14.31 30.59
CA MET A 704 -22.03 14.80 29.46
C MET A 704 -23.04 13.76 28.91
N PHE A 705 -22.89 12.49 29.30
CA PHE A 705 -23.68 11.35 28.84
C PHE A 705 -24.33 10.57 29.99
N ASP A 706 -24.51 11.17 31.17
CA ASP A 706 -25.18 10.51 32.29
C ASP A 706 -26.62 10.08 31.91
N ASP A 707 -27.39 10.94 31.26
CA ASP A 707 -28.75 10.64 30.78
C ASP A 707 -28.79 9.62 29.61
N VAL A 708 -27.65 9.38 28.95
CA VAL A 708 -27.51 8.41 27.86
C VAL A 708 -27.28 6.98 28.38
N LYS A 709 -26.97 6.80 29.67
CA LYS A 709 -26.67 5.48 30.26
C LYS A 709 -27.83 4.50 30.11
N VAL A 710 -29.06 4.95 30.35
CA VAL A 710 -30.29 4.14 30.22
C VAL A 710 -30.48 3.64 28.78
N LEU A 711 -30.18 4.47 27.78
CA LEU A 711 -30.21 4.06 26.37
C LEU A 711 -29.16 2.99 26.07
N ALA A 712 -27.94 3.14 26.60
CA ALA A 712 -26.87 2.18 26.40
C ALA A 712 -27.17 0.82 27.08
N GLU A 713 -27.82 0.83 28.24
CA GLU A 713 -28.34 -0.38 28.92
C GLU A 713 -29.41 -1.07 28.08
N GLU A 714 -30.46 -0.36 27.67
CA GLU A 714 -31.55 -0.94 26.89
C GLU A 714 -31.06 -1.49 25.53
N PHE A 715 -30.19 -0.75 24.84
CA PHE A 715 -29.61 -1.20 23.57
C PHE A 715 -28.71 -2.44 23.75
N ARG A 716 -27.93 -2.53 24.85
CA ARG A 716 -27.20 -3.75 25.22
C ARG A 716 -28.14 -4.91 25.49
N ASP A 717 -29.24 -4.69 26.20
CA ASP A 717 -30.17 -5.75 26.58
C ASP A 717 -30.97 -6.28 25.38
N LEU A 718 -31.38 -5.40 24.46
CA LEU A 718 -32.03 -5.81 23.20
C LEU A 718 -31.12 -6.72 22.35
N LEU A 719 -29.81 -6.43 22.30
CA LEU A 719 -28.83 -7.21 21.53
C LEU A 719 -28.35 -8.50 22.21
N PHE A 720 -28.20 -8.51 23.54
CA PHE A 720 -27.53 -9.61 24.27
C PHE A 720 -28.38 -10.34 25.32
N ASN A 721 -29.55 -9.80 25.70
CA ASN A 721 -30.39 -10.34 26.79
C ASN A 721 -31.82 -10.68 26.34
N SER A 722 -32.24 -10.26 25.14
CA SER A 722 -33.59 -10.54 24.63
C SER A 722 -33.82 -12.03 24.36
N ASN A 723 -35.07 -12.48 24.52
CA ASN A 723 -35.47 -13.87 24.22
C ASN A 723 -35.39 -14.24 22.71
N ILE A 724 -34.93 -13.30 21.86
CA ILE A 724 -34.70 -13.49 20.43
C ILE A 724 -33.43 -14.35 20.27
N LYS A 725 -33.57 -15.68 20.35
CA LYS A 725 -32.48 -16.66 20.21
C LYS A 725 -31.91 -16.71 18.78
N THR A 726 -31.24 -15.66 18.33
CA THR A 726 -30.55 -15.60 17.03
C THR A 726 -29.12 -15.09 17.16
N ARG A 727 -28.23 -15.90 17.76
CA ARG A 727 -26.76 -15.80 17.59
C ARG A 727 -26.28 -15.86 16.12
N THR A 728 -27.20 -16.04 15.19
CA THR A 728 -26.98 -16.24 13.75
C THR A 728 -27.72 -15.23 12.86
N GLY A 729 -28.47 -14.27 13.43
CA GLY A 729 -29.18 -13.23 12.66
C GLY A 729 -30.18 -13.76 11.61
N ASN A 730 -30.82 -14.91 11.89
CA ASN A 730 -31.60 -15.65 10.91
C ASN A 730 -32.90 -14.92 10.49
N LEU A 731 -33.18 -14.85 9.19
CA LEU A 731 -34.26 -14.02 8.65
C LEU A 731 -35.64 -14.68 8.77
N GLU A 732 -36.53 -13.99 9.48
CA GLU A 732 -37.98 -13.98 9.17
C GLU A 732 -38.48 -12.53 9.11
N ASP A 733 -38.08 -11.70 10.06
CA ASP A 733 -38.40 -10.27 10.11
C ASP A 733 -37.30 -9.49 10.86
N PRO A 734 -36.53 -8.61 10.17
CA PRO A 734 -35.54 -7.74 10.83
C PRO A 734 -36.15 -6.73 11.80
N ASN A 735 -37.42 -6.35 11.63
CA ASN A 735 -38.08 -5.30 12.44
C ASN A 735 -38.21 -5.71 13.91
N LYS A 736 -38.26 -7.02 14.20
CA LYS A 736 -38.17 -7.61 15.55
C LYS A 736 -36.96 -7.11 16.35
N LEU A 737 -35.90 -6.64 15.69
CA LEU A 737 -34.73 -6.03 16.32
C LEU A 737 -34.64 -4.51 16.08
N TYR A 738 -34.95 -4.02 14.88
CA TYR A 738 -34.87 -2.58 14.58
C TYR A 738 -35.88 -1.73 15.37
N GLU A 739 -37.16 -2.11 15.44
CA GLU A 739 -38.20 -1.25 16.04
C GLU A 739 -38.00 -1.05 17.55
N PRO A 740 -37.66 -2.07 18.36
CA PRO A 740 -37.31 -1.86 19.77
C PRO A 740 -36.11 -0.93 19.97
N ILE A 741 -35.06 -1.06 19.14
CA ILE A 741 -33.87 -0.20 19.22
C ILE A 741 -34.24 1.24 18.87
N ILE A 742 -34.95 1.46 17.75
CA ILE A 742 -35.40 2.78 17.32
C ILE A 742 -36.29 3.43 18.41
N ALA A 743 -37.23 2.68 18.99
CA ALA A 743 -38.08 3.19 20.07
C ALA A 743 -37.29 3.56 21.35
N ALA A 744 -36.18 2.88 21.65
CA ALA A 744 -35.28 3.26 22.75
C ALA A 744 -34.56 4.57 22.46
N PHE A 745 -34.00 4.72 21.24
CA PHE A 745 -33.38 5.97 20.79
C PHE A 745 -34.37 7.14 20.79
N ASP A 746 -35.60 6.94 20.30
CA ASP A 746 -36.61 8.00 20.24
C ASP A 746 -37.06 8.44 21.65
N ARG A 747 -37.18 7.52 22.63
CA ARG A 747 -37.39 7.89 24.05
C ARG A 747 -36.24 8.71 24.63
N ALA A 748 -35.00 8.32 24.35
CA ALA A 748 -33.82 9.05 24.81
C ALA A 748 -33.72 10.44 24.16
N ILE A 749 -34.14 10.58 22.90
CA ILE A 749 -34.22 11.86 22.19
C ILE A 749 -35.27 12.79 22.83
N GLU A 750 -36.44 12.28 23.24
CA GLU A 750 -37.41 13.12 23.96
C GLU A 750 -36.94 13.47 25.38
N ALA A 751 -36.27 12.55 26.09
CA ALA A 751 -35.69 12.85 27.40
C ALA A 751 -34.61 13.93 27.33
N LEU A 752 -33.76 13.93 26.29
CA LEU A 752 -32.71 14.93 26.04
C LEU A 752 -33.23 16.27 25.48
N LYS A 753 -34.55 16.48 25.38
CA LYS A 753 -35.18 17.76 25.01
C LYS A 753 -35.87 18.47 26.19
N MET A 754 -36.05 17.79 27.32
CA MET A 754 -36.75 18.30 28.51
C MET A 754 -35.80 19.05 29.45
#